data_AF-A0A7Z9H4N4-F1
#
_entry.id   AF-A0A7Z9H4N4-F1
#
_cell.length_a   1.000
_cell.length_b   1.000
_cell.length_c   1.000
_cell.angle_alpha   90.00
_cell.angle_beta   90.00
_cell.angle_gamma   90.00
#
_symmetry.space_group_name_H-M   'P 1'
#
loop_
_entity.id
_entity.type
_entity.pdbx_description
1 polymer ?
#
loop_
_entity_poly.entity_id
_entity_poly.type
_entity_poly.pdbx_seq_one_letter_code
_entity_poly.pdbx_strand_id
1 'polypeptide(L)'
;MRSPMRQHLAILTIPVLLAAVLAVSPGGADAGGPAALLFADFSDIEVGDRIKVELVKGGKLEGEVIARDGVSIQLKHRFGVMRIRSDEVSSWEKFRTVREQFEERSAQCKKAEDWCDLGDWADAQREPDLAEKAYRGALELDPNHRRAHEALGEVEHEGSWIPLAEAMRKEGKEFFDGEWRTPEEIEELEKEAAGRVREQKLKGRTEYLRELEGRPWAEIEPIETEHYVVMCNSTEEIAERYADVMEALYKAYDKVFIEKNFPRKYRRFRRSEIYIHANHQQFMDWTGNGPGTGGFYMLLRQDVTAYHGAFGTTGSTEEVLAHEGTHQFEGMIFKDLRYLPIWFVEGLAVYFGDGSEIGRREVKINQIPRDRLVGLKQAIEDGTYCSLSKLLRVPQRGFGGFFYGHAWGILYWCLYGNEMGNGSGRQGEEIITDWILHCQNLDAFCDYEKEAKYFENLITQVTHKSVEEWEAEYKEWILSLPVESLGRRRGNNWSSEKLKIEVKKPIGWRWVPDGKLVRDEVVASMGNGSQPRRISTYAWPNWQHAELTSEYARSTIGNIFSEIDYIDKLEPREVGGYPAFVTTFTGKKAIGQIANDEGKAVTEFGPVMKYQIVVYGSVDKIYANVFETTPDLFEEQLTHFLKFCENFRINI
;
A
#
# COMPACT_ATOMS: atom_id res chain seq x y z
N MET A 1 39.14 21.72 6.57
CA MET A 1 39.19 20.44 5.84
C MET A 1 38.02 19.60 6.34
N ARG A 2 36.98 19.40 5.52
CA ARG A 2 35.84 18.56 5.90
C ARG A 2 36.30 17.09 5.86
N SER A 3 35.99 16.31 6.90
CA SER A 3 36.33 14.89 6.97
C SER A 3 35.78 14.15 5.74
N PRO A 4 36.56 13.23 5.11
CA PRO A 4 36.08 12.43 3.96
C PRO A 4 34.81 11.64 4.28
N MET A 5 34.50 11.37 5.55
CA MET A 5 33.28 10.69 5.97
C MET A 5 32.01 11.55 5.78
N ARG A 6 32.10 12.88 5.97
CA ARG A 6 30.97 13.82 5.78
C ARG A 6 30.53 13.97 4.31
N GLN A 7 31.42 13.72 3.34
CA GLN A 7 31.06 13.76 1.91
C GLN A 7 30.39 12.47 1.41
N HIS A 8 30.56 11.36 2.13
CA HIS A 8 30.07 10.05 1.73
C HIS A 8 28.77 9.64 2.42
N LEU A 9 28.39 10.26 3.55
CA LEU A 9 27.05 10.10 4.12
C LEU A 9 25.96 10.82 3.33
N ALA A 10 26.30 11.81 2.49
CA ALA A 10 25.40 12.37 1.48
C ALA A 10 24.99 11.35 0.38
N ILE A 11 25.55 10.13 0.41
CA ILE A 11 25.18 9.01 -0.47
C ILE A 11 24.04 8.18 0.15
N LEU A 12 23.85 8.25 1.48
CA LEU A 12 22.68 7.69 2.19
C LEU A 12 21.39 8.42 1.79
N THR A 13 21.50 9.62 1.20
CA THR A 13 20.41 10.48 0.72
C THR A 13 20.31 10.54 -0.82
N ILE A 14 20.69 9.50 -1.57
CA ILE A 14 20.42 9.48 -3.02
C ILE A 14 18.89 9.58 -3.24
N PRO A 15 18.41 10.61 -3.98
CA PRO A 15 17.00 10.83 -4.20
C PRO A 15 16.42 9.78 -5.16
N VAL A 16 15.14 9.45 -4.93
CA VAL A 16 14.27 8.85 -5.93
C VAL A 16 14.25 9.77 -7.15
N LEU A 17 14.94 9.38 -8.21
CA LEU A 17 14.90 10.07 -9.50
C LEU A 17 14.04 9.30 -10.48
N LEU A 18 12.85 9.87 -10.69
CA LEU A 18 11.93 9.64 -11.78
C LEU A 18 12.68 9.72 -13.12
N ALA A 19 12.60 8.68 -13.96
CA ALA A 19 13.01 8.76 -15.36
C ALA A 19 12.03 7.97 -16.25
N ALA A 20 10.96 8.65 -16.65
CA ALA A 20 10.30 8.39 -17.91
C ALA A 20 10.82 9.40 -18.96
N VAL A 21 10.76 9.01 -20.22
CA VAL A 21 11.00 9.78 -21.47
C VAL A 21 12.36 9.55 -22.16
N LEU A 22 12.31 8.62 -23.12
CA LEU A 22 12.80 8.67 -24.51
C LEU A 22 13.96 9.64 -24.84
N ALA A 23 15.10 9.07 -25.24
CA ALA A 23 16.14 9.78 -25.98
C ALA A 23 16.17 9.30 -27.44
N VAL A 24 15.81 10.21 -28.36
CA VAL A 24 16.16 10.16 -29.78
C VAL A 24 17.52 10.83 -29.96
N SER A 25 18.40 10.22 -30.75
CA SER A 25 19.76 10.68 -31.05
C SER A 25 19.79 11.96 -31.90
N PRO A 26 20.80 12.86 -31.76
CA PRO A 26 21.06 13.89 -32.74
C PRO A 26 22.25 13.47 -33.63
N GLY A 27 22.06 13.57 -34.95
CA GLY A 27 23.12 13.49 -35.93
C GLY A 27 23.15 14.75 -36.78
N GLY A 28 24.35 15.27 -37.02
CA GLY A 28 24.73 15.99 -38.23
C GLY A 28 24.48 17.49 -38.27
N ALA A 29 25.56 18.26 -38.05
CA ALA A 29 25.68 19.62 -38.56
C ALA A 29 26.07 19.59 -40.04
N ASP A 30 25.47 20.44 -40.86
CA ASP A 30 26.08 20.92 -42.09
C ASP A 30 25.60 22.35 -42.41
N ALA A 31 26.53 23.16 -42.92
CA ALA A 31 26.36 24.59 -43.20
C ALA A 31 26.11 24.84 -44.70
N GLY A 32 25.23 25.78 -45.05
CA GLY A 32 25.15 26.29 -46.43
C GLY A 32 24.02 27.28 -46.74
N GLY A 33 24.37 28.55 -46.94
CA GLY A 33 23.68 29.55 -47.81
C GLY A 33 22.34 30.15 -47.36
N PRO A 34 22.05 31.44 -47.67
CA PRO A 34 20.74 32.03 -47.37
C PRO A 34 19.70 31.45 -48.35
N ALA A 35 18.85 30.56 -47.86
CA ALA A 35 17.66 30.13 -48.59
C ALA A 35 16.75 31.34 -48.78
N ALA A 36 16.37 31.62 -50.03
CA ALA A 36 15.27 32.53 -50.33
C ALA A 36 14.04 32.05 -49.55
N LEU A 37 13.48 32.90 -48.69
CA LEU A 37 12.25 32.61 -47.96
C LEU A 37 11.12 32.38 -48.97
N LEU A 38 10.77 31.12 -49.19
CA LEU A 38 9.52 30.73 -49.83
C LEU A 38 8.40 31.06 -48.84
N PHE A 39 7.65 32.11 -49.10
CA PHE A 39 6.43 32.41 -48.35
C PHE A 39 5.36 31.39 -48.75
N ALA A 40 4.65 30.83 -47.77
CA ALA A 40 3.46 30.05 -48.06
C ALA A 40 2.36 30.97 -48.63
N ASP A 41 1.80 30.61 -49.78
CA ASP A 41 0.71 31.38 -50.38
C ASP A 41 -0.58 31.16 -49.57
N PHE A 42 -1.15 32.24 -49.04
CA PHE A 42 -2.42 32.24 -48.31
C PHE A 42 -3.59 32.75 -49.16
N SER A 43 -3.39 32.98 -50.47
CA SER A 43 -4.40 33.50 -51.39
C SER A 43 -5.71 32.70 -51.34
N ASP A 44 -5.60 31.36 -51.34
CA ASP A 44 -6.70 30.39 -51.36
C ASP A 44 -7.32 30.08 -49.98
N ILE A 45 -6.90 30.76 -48.90
CA ILE A 45 -7.46 30.60 -47.55
C ILE A 45 -8.54 31.66 -47.30
N GLU A 46 -9.75 31.21 -46.97
CA GLU A 46 -10.88 32.05 -46.59
C GLU A 46 -11.13 32.02 -45.07
N VAL A 47 -11.81 33.06 -44.55
CA VAL A 47 -12.25 33.07 -43.15
C VAL A 47 -13.35 32.02 -42.98
N GLY A 48 -13.18 31.12 -42.01
CA GLY A 48 -14.01 29.94 -41.78
C GLY A 48 -13.38 28.63 -42.27
N ASP A 49 -12.33 28.68 -43.09
CA ASP A 49 -11.61 27.47 -43.51
C ASP A 49 -10.94 26.79 -42.33
N ARG A 50 -11.02 25.46 -42.29
CA ARG A 50 -10.21 24.63 -41.39
C ARG A 50 -8.97 24.14 -42.11
N ILE A 51 -7.80 24.43 -41.54
CA ILE A 51 -6.52 24.12 -42.15
C ILE A 51 -5.59 23.40 -41.18
N LYS A 52 -4.77 22.51 -41.73
CA LYS A 52 -3.57 21.98 -41.07
C LYS A 52 -2.38 22.75 -41.60
N VAL A 53 -1.56 23.27 -40.68
CA VAL A 53 -0.40 24.09 -40.96
C VAL A 53 0.83 23.39 -40.41
N GLU A 54 1.83 23.19 -41.26
CA GLU A 54 3.16 22.77 -40.85
C GLU A 54 4.08 23.99 -40.83
N LEU A 55 4.70 24.23 -39.68
CA LEU A 55 5.62 25.35 -39.48
C LEU A 55 7.02 24.97 -39.93
N VAL A 56 7.78 25.94 -40.42
CA VAL A 56 9.19 25.75 -40.81
C VAL A 56 10.04 25.20 -39.65
N LYS A 57 9.65 25.45 -38.40
CA LYS A 57 10.31 24.95 -37.18
C LYS A 57 9.84 23.54 -36.75
N GLY A 58 9.10 22.82 -37.58
CA GLY A 58 8.66 21.43 -37.35
C GLY A 58 7.39 21.25 -36.51
N GLY A 59 6.69 22.34 -36.16
CA GLY A 59 5.43 22.29 -35.43
C GLY A 59 4.24 22.09 -36.37
N LYS A 60 3.27 21.25 -35.99
CA LYS A 60 2.01 21.06 -36.71
C LYS A 60 0.85 21.63 -35.91
N LEU A 61 -0.03 22.37 -36.58
CA LEU A 61 -1.16 23.07 -35.97
C LEU A 61 -2.41 22.83 -36.80
N GLU A 62 -3.54 22.57 -36.15
CA GLU A 62 -4.83 22.42 -36.81
C GLU A 62 -5.86 23.37 -36.22
N GLY A 63 -6.61 24.08 -37.06
CA GLY A 63 -7.60 25.00 -36.54
C GLY A 63 -8.42 25.68 -37.61
N GLU A 64 -9.30 26.55 -37.14
CA GLU A 64 -10.21 27.33 -37.97
C GLU A 64 -9.64 28.74 -38.17
N VAL A 65 -9.61 29.23 -39.41
CA VAL A 65 -9.13 30.56 -39.74
C VAL A 65 -10.21 31.57 -39.40
N ILE A 66 -9.97 32.40 -38.39
CA ILE A 66 -10.96 33.39 -37.92
C ILE A 66 -10.71 34.81 -38.43
N ALA A 67 -9.50 35.08 -38.94
CA ALA A 67 -9.14 36.34 -39.59
C ALA A 67 -7.90 36.16 -40.47
N ARG A 68 -7.75 37.00 -41.50
CA ARG A 68 -6.54 37.06 -42.35
C ARG A 68 -6.20 38.50 -42.76
N ASP A 69 -4.93 38.78 -43.01
CA ASP A 69 -4.45 40.08 -43.50
C ASP A 69 -3.38 39.93 -44.60
N GLY A 70 -3.65 39.10 -45.61
CA GLY A 70 -2.84 38.96 -46.84
C GLY A 70 -1.47 38.29 -46.67
N VAL A 71 -0.79 38.49 -45.54
CA VAL A 71 0.51 37.90 -45.20
C VAL A 71 0.49 37.12 -43.90
N SER A 72 -0.57 37.23 -43.09
CA SER A 72 -0.78 36.40 -41.90
C SER A 72 -2.24 35.96 -41.74
N ILE A 73 -2.42 34.90 -40.96
CA ILE A 73 -3.73 34.33 -40.59
C ILE A 73 -3.84 34.24 -39.06
N GLN A 74 -5.06 34.34 -38.53
CA GLN A 74 -5.38 34.01 -37.14
C GLN A 74 -6.09 32.66 -37.11
N LEU A 75 -5.44 31.67 -36.51
CA LEU A 75 -5.91 30.31 -36.40
C LEU A 75 -6.45 30.06 -34.99
N LYS A 76 -7.73 29.74 -34.88
CA LYS A 76 -8.37 29.29 -33.64
C LYS A 76 -8.09 27.79 -33.47
N HIS A 77 -7.21 27.47 -32.54
CA HIS A 77 -6.80 26.11 -32.18
C HIS A 77 -7.41 25.73 -30.81
N ARG A 78 -7.30 24.46 -30.41
CA ARG A 78 -7.73 23.94 -29.09
C ARG A 78 -7.12 24.64 -27.86
N PHE A 79 -6.04 25.40 -28.04
CA PHE A 79 -5.31 26.09 -26.97
C PHE A 79 -5.48 27.61 -27.00
N GLY A 80 -6.34 28.13 -27.88
CA GLY A 80 -6.56 29.56 -28.08
C GLY A 80 -6.35 29.99 -29.52
N VAL A 81 -6.39 31.30 -29.73
CA VAL A 81 -6.17 31.93 -31.05
C VAL A 81 -4.70 32.27 -31.20
N MET A 82 -4.11 31.88 -32.32
CA MET A 82 -2.72 32.19 -32.64
C MET A 82 -2.61 32.87 -34.00
N ARG A 83 -1.76 33.89 -34.09
CA ARG A 83 -1.42 34.55 -35.35
C ARG A 83 -0.21 33.87 -35.97
N ILE A 84 -0.32 33.47 -37.24
CA ILE A 84 0.73 32.77 -37.99
C ILE A 84 1.03 33.54 -39.27
N ARG A 85 2.29 33.82 -39.54
CA ARG A 85 2.71 34.51 -40.76
C ARG A 85 3.10 33.53 -41.87
N SER A 86 2.96 33.96 -43.12
CA SER A 86 3.29 33.15 -44.31
C SER A 86 4.76 32.72 -44.39
N ASP A 87 5.68 33.47 -43.80
CA ASP A 87 7.11 33.12 -43.69
C ASP A 87 7.41 32.06 -42.61
N GLU A 88 6.44 31.75 -41.75
CA GLU A 88 6.58 30.77 -40.68
C GLU A 88 6.01 29.39 -41.06
N VAL A 89 5.33 29.30 -42.21
CA VAL A 89 4.62 28.11 -42.70
C VAL A 89 5.41 27.46 -43.83
N SER A 90 5.68 26.16 -43.71
CA SER A 90 6.29 25.36 -44.78
C SER A 90 5.23 24.80 -45.75
N SER A 91 4.07 24.38 -45.24
CA SER A 91 2.95 23.89 -46.04
C SER A 91 1.64 23.99 -45.26
N TRP A 92 0.53 24.07 -45.98
CA TRP A 92 -0.80 23.96 -45.38
C TRP A 92 -1.75 23.21 -46.30
N GLU A 93 -2.79 22.61 -45.71
CA GLU A 93 -3.87 21.95 -46.43
C GLU A 93 -5.23 22.25 -45.78
N LYS A 94 -6.29 22.38 -46.59
CA LYS A 94 -7.66 22.41 -46.07
C LYS A 94 -8.06 21.00 -45.67
N PHE A 95 -8.77 20.87 -44.55
CA PHE A 95 -9.35 19.60 -44.15
C PHE A 95 -10.79 19.80 -43.68
N ARG A 96 -11.59 18.75 -43.80
CA ARG A 96 -12.95 18.69 -43.24
C ARG A 96 -12.94 17.79 -42.03
N THR A 97 -13.63 18.20 -40.97
CA THR A 97 -13.85 17.35 -39.79
C THR A 97 -14.72 16.14 -40.15
N VAL A 98 -14.65 15.08 -39.35
CA VAL A 98 -15.52 13.90 -39.55
C VAL A 98 -17.00 14.29 -39.53
N ARG A 99 -17.39 15.26 -38.68
CA ARG A 99 -18.75 15.78 -38.63
C ARG A 99 -19.18 16.56 -39.90
N GLU A 100 -18.31 17.40 -40.45
CA GLU A 100 -18.61 18.11 -41.72
C GLU A 100 -18.72 17.12 -42.89
N GLN A 101 -17.83 16.13 -42.96
CA GLN A 101 -17.91 15.06 -43.95
C GLN A 101 -19.20 14.22 -43.78
N PHE A 102 -19.62 13.98 -42.53
CA PHE A 102 -20.88 13.32 -42.21
C PHE A 102 -22.09 14.14 -42.69
N GLU A 103 -22.10 15.45 -42.47
CA GLU A 103 -23.17 16.34 -42.91
C GLU A 103 -23.29 16.37 -44.44
N GLU A 104 -22.17 16.49 -45.15
CA GLU A 104 -22.15 16.48 -46.62
C GLU A 104 -22.60 15.15 -47.21
N ARG A 105 -22.19 14.02 -46.61
CA ARG A 105 -22.61 12.69 -47.03
C ARG A 105 -24.07 12.44 -46.70
N SER A 106 -24.52 12.83 -45.50
CA SER A 106 -25.93 12.67 -45.08
C SER A 106 -26.89 13.49 -45.96
N ALA A 107 -26.49 14.66 -46.44
CA ALA A 107 -27.27 15.44 -47.40
C ALA A 107 -27.49 14.73 -48.75
N GLN A 108 -26.67 13.72 -49.07
CA GLN A 108 -26.76 12.94 -50.31
C GLN A 108 -27.51 11.62 -50.12
N CYS A 109 -27.75 11.19 -48.88
CA CYS A 109 -28.47 9.97 -48.55
C CYS A 109 -29.96 10.12 -48.89
N LYS A 110 -30.48 9.26 -49.78
CA LYS A 110 -31.88 9.30 -50.25
C LYS A 110 -32.66 8.03 -49.91
N LYS A 111 -31.97 6.93 -49.64
CA LYS A 111 -32.53 5.63 -49.29
C LYS A 111 -31.96 5.18 -47.95
N ALA A 112 -32.66 4.29 -47.27
CA ALA A 112 -32.19 3.69 -46.03
C ALA A 112 -30.78 3.06 -46.17
N GLU A 113 -30.47 2.46 -47.32
CA GLU A 113 -29.14 1.89 -47.59
C GLU A 113 -28.02 2.94 -47.59
N ASP A 114 -28.28 4.12 -48.15
CA ASP A 114 -27.30 5.21 -48.19
C ASP A 114 -26.98 5.71 -46.76
N TRP A 115 -27.97 5.63 -45.86
CA TRP A 115 -27.82 5.97 -44.45
C TRP A 115 -27.09 4.88 -43.66
N CYS A 116 -27.31 3.60 -43.96
CA CYS A 116 -26.51 2.52 -43.38
C CYS A 116 -25.05 2.58 -43.82
N ASP A 117 -24.78 2.85 -45.10
CA ASP A 117 -23.41 3.03 -45.61
C ASP A 117 -22.70 4.22 -44.93
N LEU A 118 -23.45 5.27 -44.62
CA LEU A 118 -22.95 6.39 -43.83
C LEU A 118 -22.66 6.00 -42.38
N GLY A 119 -23.52 5.17 -41.78
CA GLY A 119 -23.33 4.63 -40.44
C GLY A 119 -22.08 3.76 -40.33
N ASP A 120 -21.89 2.82 -41.26
CA ASP A 120 -20.70 1.96 -41.32
C ASP A 120 -19.42 2.79 -41.48
N TRP A 121 -19.49 3.83 -42.31
CA TRP A 121 -18.36 4.76 -42.47
C TRP A 121 -18.06 5.51 -41.17
N ALA A 122 -19.07 6.00 -40.45
CA ALA A 122 -18.89 6.72 -39.19
C ALA A 122 -18.34 5.80 -38.08
N ASP A 123 -18.78 4.55 -38.03
CA ASP A 123 -18.25 3.54 -37.11
C ASP A 123 -16.77 3.23 -37.42
N ALA A 124 -16.41 3.10 -38.70
CA ALA A 124 -15.02 2.98 -39.12
C ALA A 124 -14.15 4.20 -38.76
N GLN A 125 -14.74 5.39 -38.59
CA GLN A 125 -14.05 6.58 -38.06
C GLN A 125 -13.99 6.63 -36.52
N ARG A 126 -14.54 5.63 -35.81
CA ARG A 126 -14.69 5.57 -34.35
C ARG A 126 -15.56 6.70 -33.78
N GLU A 127 -16.59 7.10 -34.50
CA GLU A 127 -17.57 8.11 -34.08
C GLU A 127 -18.94 7.44 -33.84
N PRO A 128 -19.13 6.75 -32.70
CA PRO A 128 -20.32 5.93 -32.45
C PRO A 128 -21.62 6.76 -32.44
N ASP A 129 -21.58 7.99 -31.91
CA ASP A 129 -22.76 8.88 -31.89
C ASP A 129 -23.24 9.24 -33.31
N LEU A 130 -22.31 9.39 -34.26
CA LEU A 130 -22.63 9.68 -35.65
C LEU A 130 -23.11 8.42 -36.38
N ALA A 131 -22.51 7.26 -36.09
CA ALA A 131 -22.95 5.98 -36.61
C ALA A 131 -24.40 5.68 -36.18
N GLU A 132 -24.70 5.78 -34.88
CA GLU A 132 -26.04 5.63 -34.33
C GLU A 132 -27.03 6.59 -35.02
N LYS A 133 -26.66 7.87 -35.14
CA LYS A 133 -27.50 8.87 -35.83
C LYS A 133 -27.81 8.47 -37.27
N ALA A 134 -26.83 7.93 -38.01
CA ALA A 134 -27.03 7.51 -39.39
C ALA A 134 -27.94 6.27 -39.49
N TYR A 135 -27.73 5.25 -38.65
CA TYR A 135 -28.59 4.06 -38.64
C TYR A 135 -30.03 4.42 -38.23
N ARG A 136 -30.23 5.33 -37.28
CA ARG A 136 -31.56 5.87 -36.96
C ARG A 136 -32.19 6.61 -38.14
N GLY A 137 -31.39 7.38 -38.89
CA GLY A 137 -31.85 8.01 -40.14
C GLY A 137 -32.28 7.01 -41.21
N ALA A 138 -31.66 5.82 -41.28
CA ALA A 138 -32.10 4.73 -42.14
C ALA A 138 -33.49 4.22 -41.72
N LEU A 139 -33.74 4.07 -40.42
CA LEU A 139 -35.03 3.62 -39.86
C LEU A 139 -36.16 4.64 -40.02
N GLU A 140 -35.85 5.94 -40.14
CA GLU A 140 -36.86 6.96 -40.48
C GLU A 140 -37.42 6.77 -41.89
N LEU A 141 -36.60 6.23 -42.83
CA LEU A 141 -37.01 5.98 -44.22
C LEU A 141 -37.61 4.59 -44.41
N ASP A 142 -37.06 3.58 -43.73
CA ASP A 142 -37.55 2.22 -43.73
C ASP A 142 -37.53 1.66 -42.29
N PRO A 143 -38.68 1.73 -41.57
CA PRO A 143 -38.78 1.30 -40.18
C PRO A 143 -38.52 -0.19 -39.93
N ASN A 144 -38.39 -1.01 -40.97
CA ASN A 144 -38.07 -2.45 -40.85
C ASN A 144 -36.72 -2.79 -41.51
N HIS A 145 -35.84 -1.79 -41.71
CA HIS A 145 -34.55 -2.02 -42.34
C HIS A 145 -33.63 -2.83 -41.44
N ARG A 146 -33.50 -4.12 -41.77
CA ARG A 146 -32.79 -5.12 -40.97
C ARG A 146 -31.35 -4.72 -40.62
N ARG A 147 -30.58 -4.20 -41.57
CA ARG A 147 -29.16 -3.85 -41.35
C ARG A 147 -29.02 -2.69 -40.37
N ALA A 148 -29.92 -1.70 -40.44
CA ALA A 148 -29.93 -0.60 -39.48
C ALA A 148 -30.27 -1.06 -38.05
N HIS A 149 -31.26 -1.94 -37.89
CA HIS A 149 -31.59 -2.53 -36.59
C HIS A 149 -30.44 -3.37 -36.02
N GLU A 150 -29.85 -4.25 -36.84
CA GLU A 150 -28.71 -5.08 -36.42
C GLU A 150 -27.52 -4.21 -35.99
N ALA A 151 -27.23 -3.12 -36.71
CA ALA A 151 -26.16 -2.17 -36.38
C ALA A 151 -26.43 -1.36 -35.10
N LEU A 152 -27.70 -1.15 -34.73
CA LEU A 152 -28.11 -0.55 -33.46
C LEU A 152 -28.15 -1.55 -32.29
N GLY A 153 -27.78 -2.82 -32.52
CA GLY A 153 -27.82 -3.87 -31.52
C GLY A 153 -29.24 -4.35 -31.19
N GLU A 154 -30.18 -4.14 -32.12
CA GLU A 154 -31.57 -4.62 -32.04
C GLU A 154 -31.73 -5.93 -32.80
N VAL A 155 -32.65 -6.78 -32.34
CA VAL A 155 -32.97 -8.07 -32.94
C VAL A 155 -34.48 -8.21 -33.10
N GLU A 156 -34.88 -8.92 -34.15
CA GLU A 156 -36.29 -9.22 -34.39
C GLU A 156 -36.75 -10.29 -33.38
N HIS A 157 -37.70 -9.92 -32.52
CA HIS A 157 -38.28 -10.81 -31.52
C HIS A 157 -39.81 -10.68 -31.55
N GLU A 158 -40.51 -11.77 -31.83
CA GLU A 158 -41.98 -11.83 -31.94
C GLU A 158 -42.59 -10.78 -32.90
N GLY A 159 -41.88 -10.47 -34.00
CA GLY A 159 -42.36 -9.52 -35.02
C GLY A 159 -42.18 -8.06 -34.64
N SER A 160 -41.37 -7.75 -33.63
CA SER A 160 -40.92 -6.39 -33.27
C SER A 160 -39.41 -6.35 -33.06
N TRP A 161 -38.77 -5.26 -33.48
CA TRP A 161 -37.35 -5.03 -33.22
C TRP A 161 -37.17 -4.50 -31.80
N ILE A 162 -36.38 -5.20 -30.99
CA ILE A 162 -36.07 -4.81 -29.62
C ILE A 162 -34.56 -4.94 -29.36
N PRO A 163 -33.98 -4.19 -28.41
CA PRO A 163 -32.57 -4.34 -28.06
C PRO A 163 -32.23 -5.79 -27.69
N LEU A 164 -31.08 -6.31 -28.13
CA LEU A 164 -30.63 -7.68 -27.84
C LEU A 164 -30.68 -8.00 -26.33
N ALA A 165 -30.31 -7.03 -25.50
CA ALA A 165 -30.37 -7.19 -24.05
C ALA A 165 -31.80 -7.36 -23.51
N GLU A 166 -32.79 -6.73 -24.14
CA GLU A 166 -34.20 -6.90 -23.78
C GLU A 166 -34.74 -8.25 -24.29
N ALA A 167 -34.38 -8.65 -25.51
CA ALA A 167 -34.74 -9.96 -26.06
C ALA A 167 -34.22 -11.11 -25.19
N MET A 168 -32.94 -11.07 -24.83
CA MET A 168 -32.32 -12.10 -23.99
C MET A 168 -32.93 -12.14 -22.57
N ARG A 169 -33.31 -10.98 -22.01
CA ARG A 169 -34.05 -10.93 -20.74
C ARG A 169 -35.46 -11.52 -20.84
N LYS A 170 -36.16 -11.32 -21.95
CA LYS A 170 -37.48 -11.96 -22.20
C LYS A 170 -37.37 -13.47 -22.31
N GLU A 171 -36.23 -13.98 -22.79
CA GLU A 171 -35.88 -15.41 -22.76
C GLU A 171 -35.39 -15.91 -21.38
N GLY A 172 -35.37 -15.06 -20.36
CA GLY A 172 -34.92 -15.42 -19.02
C GLY A 172 -33.40 -15.55 -18.88
N LYS A 173 -32.61 -14.94 -19.77
CA LYS A 173 -31.15 -14.94 -19.72
C LYS A 173 -30.59 -13.60 -19.22
N GLU A 174 -29.44 -13.67 -18.58
CA GLU A 174 -28.67 -12.54 -18.09
C GLU A 174 -27.24 -12.59 -18.65
N PHE A 175 -26.62 -11.42 -18.81
CA PHE A 175 -25.26 -11.34 -19.32
C PHE A 175 -24.25 -11.56 -18.19
N PHE A 176 -23.53 -12.67 -18.22
CA PHE A 176 -22.56 -13.09 -17.21
C PHE A 176 -21.28 -13.64 -17.87
N ASP A 177 -20.13 -13.11 -17.45
CA ASP A 177 -18.79 -13.47 -17.95
C ASP A 177 -18.63 -13.42 -19.48
N GLY A 178 -19.24 -12.41 -20.12
CA GLY A 178 -19.13 -12.19 -21.57
C GLY A 178 -20.15 -12.96 -22.42
N GLU A 179 -21.03 -13.76 -21.81
CA GLU A 179 -22.05 -14.56 -22.49
C GLU A 179 -23.45 -14.38 -21.88
N TRP A 180 -24.50 -14.61 -22.66
CA TRP A 180 -25.89 -14.64 -22.17
C TRP A 180 -26.23 -16.02 -21.64
N ARG A 181 -26.55 -16.11 -20.34
CA ARG A 181 -26.73 -17.37 -19.60
C ARG A 181 -28.00 -17.32 -18.76
N THR A 182 -28.61 -18.46 -18.45
CA THR A 182 -29.76 -18.49 -17.53
C THR A 182 -29.31 -18.28 -16.08
N PRO A 183 -30.19 -17.83 -15.17
CA PRO A 183 -29.88 -17.75 -13.74
C PRO A 183 -29.34 -19.06 -13.16
N GLU A 184 -29.85 -20.21 -13.59
CA GLU A 184 -29.37 -21.52 -13.13
C GLU A 184 -27.93 -21.80 -13.61
N GLU A 185 -27.60 -21.49 -14.86
CA GLU A 185 -26.24 -21.64 -15.41
C GLU A 185 -25.25 -20.71 -14.70
N ILE A 186 -25.67 -19.49 -14.36
CA ILE A 186 -24.87 -18.54 -13.57
C ILE A 186 -24.62 -19.11 -12.17
N GLU A 187 -25.67 -19.60 -11.50
CA GLU A 187 -25.55 -20.19 -10.16
C GLU A 187 -24.63 -21.43 -10.17
N GLU A 188 -24.70 -22.27 -11.20
CA GLU A 188 -23.85 -23.45 -11.35
C GLU A 188 -22.37 -23.06 -11.58
N LEU A 189 -22.10 -22.08 -12.45
CA LEU A 189 -20.75 -21.55 -12.65
C LEU A 189 -20.16 -20.90 -11.39
N GLU A 190 -20.97 -20.14 -10.65
CA GLU A 190 -20.57 -19.55 -9.38
C GLU A 190 -20.27 -20.64 -8.34
N LYS A 191 -21.08 -21.71 -8.27
CA LYS A 191 -20.82 -22.88 -7.41
C LYS A 191 -19.54 -23.61 -7.81
N GLU A 192 -19.29 -23.84 -9.10
CA GLU A 192 -18.06 -24.46 -9.58
C GLU A 192 -16.82 -23.61 -9.29
N ALA A 193 -16.90 -22.30 -9.54
CA ALA A 193 -15.83 -21.37 -9.23
C ALA A 193 -15.55 -21.36 -7.72
N ALA A 194 -16.59 -21.33 -6.88
CA ALA A 194 -16.46 -21.48 -5.44
C ALA A 194 -15.83 -22.83 -5.04
N GLY A 195 -16.17 -23.92 -5.74
CA GLY A 195 -15.56 -25.24 -5.57
C GLY A 195 -14.06 -25.26 -5.88
N ARG A 196 -13.65 -24.71 -7.03
CA ARG A 196 -12.23 -24.60 -7.43
C ARG A 196 -11.43 -23.74 -6.46
N VAL A 197 -11.99 -22.62 -6.03
CA VAL A 197 -11.38 -21.75 -5.00
C VAL A 197 -11.25 -22.49 -3.66
N ARG A 198 -12.26 -23.27 -3.25
CA ARG A 198 -12.20 -24.08 -2.03
C ARG A 198 -11.11 -25.15 -2.09
N GLU A 199 -10.98 -25.84 -3.23
CA GLU A 199 -9.94 -26.86 -3.44
C GLU A 199 -8.53 -26.24 -3.40
N GLN A 200 -8.31 -25.12 -4.09
CA GLN A 200 -7.04 -24.40 -4.05
C GLN A 200 -6.69 -23.93 -2.63
N LYS A 201 -7.65 -23.38 -1.88
CA LYS A 201 -7.48 -22.98 -0.47
C LYS A 201 -7.11 -24.17 0.42
N LEU A 202 -7.73 -25.33 0.20
CA LEU A 202 -7.41 -26.54 0.95
C LEU A 202 -6.01 -27.04 0.63
N LYS A 203 -5.60 -26.99 -0.63
CA LYS A 203 -4.24 -27.35 -1.06
C LYS A 203 -3.19 -26.43 -0.42
N GLY A 204 -3.38 -25.12 -0.49
CA GLY A 204 -2.48 -24.13 0.16
C GLY A 204 -2.42 -24.33 1.67
N ARG A 205 -3.54 -24.66 2.32
CA ARG A 205 -3.55 -25.04 3.75
C ARG A 205 -2.68 -26.26 4.03
N THR A 206 -2.78 -27.31 3.21
CA THR A 206 -1.98 -28.54 3.39
C THR A 206 -0.50 -28.29 3.18
N GLU A 207 -0.12 -27.49 2.18
CA GLU A 207 1.28 -27.10 1.94
C GLU A 207 1.83 -26.30 3.13
N TYR A 208 1.09 -25.29 3.59
CA TYR A 208 1.51 -24.48 4.75
C TYR A 208 1.64 -25.32 6.04
N LEU A 209 0.73 -26.26 6.29
CA LEU A 209 0.85 -27.18 7.45
C LEU A 209 2.13 -28.03 7.39
N ARG A 210 2.56 -28.43 6.18
CA ARG A 210 3.81 -29.17 5.99
C ARG A 210 5.03 -28.30 6.30
N GLU A 211 4.97 -27.00 5.97
CA GLU A 211 6.01 -26.03 6.34
C GLU A 211 6.14 -25.90 7.86
N LEU A 212 5.01 -25.91 8.58
CA LEU A 212 4.95 -25.74 10.03
C LEU A 212 5.27 -27.01 10.83
N GLU A 213 5.02 -28.20 10.30
CA GLU A 213 5.37 -29.47 10.95
C GLU A 213 6.88 -29.54 11.26
N GLY A 214 7.67 -29.08 10.30
CA GLY A 214 9.11 -29.07 10.39
C GLY A 214 9.74 -30.46 10.35
N ARG A 215 11.06 -30.47 10.32
CA ARG A 215 11.91 -31.65 10.27
C ARG A 215 12.79 -31.70 11.52
N PRO A 216 13.27 -32.88 11.94
CA PRO A 216 14.20 -32.98 13.06
C PRO A 216 15.50 -32.23 12.78
N TRP A 217 15.98 -31.43 13.74
CA TRP A 217 17.23 -30.65 13.60
C TRP A 217 18.47 -31.50 13.23
N ALA A 218 18.49 -32.77 13.62
CA ALA A 218 19.58 -33.70 13.29
C ALA A 218 19.65 -34.10 11.80
N GLU A 219 18.58 -33.87 11.04
CA GLU A 219 18.46 -34.17 9.61
C GLU A 219 18.60 -32.91 8.75
N ILE A 220 18.79 -31.74 9.36
CA ILE A 220 18.87 -30.45 8.66
C ILE A 220 20.28 -30.24 8.15
N GLU A 221 20.42 -30.19 6.83
CA GLU A 221 21.65 -29.75 6.18
C GLU A 221 21.69 -28.20 6.12
N PRO A 222 22.79 -27.56 6.55
CA PRO A 222 22.96 -26.11 6.46
C PRO A 222 22.99 -25.64 5.01
N ILE A 223 22.32 -24.52 4.73
CA ILE A 223 22.51 -23.78 3.48
C ILE A 223 23.62 -22.76 3.70
N GLU A 224 24.78 -22.99 3.09
CA GLU A 224 25.88 -22.02 3.07
C GLU A 224 25.74 -21.05 1.90
N THR A 225 25.75 -19.75 2.20
CA THR A 225 25.79 -18.68 1.21
C THR A 225 27.13 -17.92 1.29
N GLU A 226 27.24 -16.75 0.66
CA GLU A 226 28.45 -15.94 0.76
C GLU A 226 28.64 -15.41 2.19
N HIS A 227 27.56 -14.96 2.82
CA HIS A 227 27.57 -14.25 4.10
C HIS A 227 26.89 -15.02 5.26
N TYR A 228 26.17 -16.11 4.97
CA TYR A 228 25.35 -16.80 5.97
C TYR A 228 25.52 -18.32 5.95
N VAL A 229 25.21 -18.91 7.10
CA VAL A 229 24.89 -20.33 7.27
C VAL A 229 23.46 -20.39 7.80
N VAL A 230 22.53 -20.84 6.97
CA VAL A 230 21.11 -20.88 7.31
C VAL A 230 20.71 -22.29 7.72
N MET A 231 20.26 -22.40 8.97
CA MET A 231 19.72 -23.60 9.59
C MET A 231 18.21 -23.39 9.75
N CYS A 232 17.42 -24.02 8.88
CA CYS A 232 15.96 -23.92 8.93
C CYS A 232 15.34 -25.32 8.94
N ASN A 233 14.58 -25.62 9.99
CA ASN A 233 13.93 -26.93 10.10
C ASN A 233 12.53 -26.97 9.48
N SER A 234 12.12 -25.97 8.69
CA SER A 234 10.95 -26.07 7.80
C SER A 234 11.30 -26.89 6.53
N THR A 235 10.49 -26.78 5.48
CA THR A 235 10.77 -27.39 4.16
C THR A 235 12.03 -26.78 3.53
N GLU A 236 12.63 -27.50 2.58
CA GLU A 236 13.84 -27.04 1.87
C GLU A 236 13.59 -25.75 1.08
N GLU A 237 12.41 -25.64 0.45
CA GLU A 237 12.00 -24.45 -0.28
C GLU A 237 11.94 -23.20 0.64
N ILE A 238 11.42 -23.36 1.86
CA ILE A 238 11.38 -22.28 2.85
C ILE A 238 12.79 -21.93 3.35
N ALA A 239 13.65 -22.94 3.58
CA ALA A 239 15.04 -22.70 3.93
C ALA A 239 15.80 -21.91 2.85
N GLU A 240 15.65 -22.29 1.59
CA GLU A 240 16.23 -21.57 0.44
C GLU A 240 15.69 -20.15 0.30
N ARG A 241 14.38 -19.96 0.51
CA ARG A 241 13.75 -18.64 0.52
C ARG A 241 14.42 -17.74 1.56
N TYR A 242 14.62 -18.21 2.79
CA TYR A 242 15.25 -17.41 3.82
C TYR A 242 16.73 -17.16 3.58
N ALA A 243 17.46 -18.11 3.00
CA ALA A 243 18.83 -17.90 2.54
C ALA A 243 18.92 -16.78 1.50
N ASP A 244 18.02 -16.78 0.50
CA ASP A 244 17.93 -15.72 -0.51
C ASP A 244 17.59 -14.35 0.14
N VAL A 245 16.66 -14.33 1.09
CA VAL A 245 16.25 -13.11 1.81
C VAL A 245 17.42 -12.52 2.61
N MET A 246 18.17 -13.34 3.36
CA MET A 246 19.30 -12.87 4.15
C MET A 246 20.40 -12.28 3.27
N GLU A 247 20.70 -12.88 2.11
CA GLU A 247 21.63 -12.30 1.15
C GLU A 247 21.12 -10.99 0.53
N ALA A 248 19.81 -10.90 0.26
CA ALA A 248 19.19 -9.67 -0.22
C ALA A 248 19.26 -8.54 0.82
N LEU A 249 19.04 -8.86 2.10
CA LEU A 249 19.20 -7.94 3.24
C LEU A 249 20.65 -7.47 3.35
N TYR A 250 21.61 -8.39 3.34
CA TYR A 250 23.04 -8.05 3.38
C TYR A 250 23.43 -7.08 2.26
N LYS A 251 22.99 -7.38 1.03
CA LYS A 251 23.24 -6.52 -0.13
C LYS A 251 22.61 -5.14 0.02
N ALA A 252 21.44 -5.03 0.63
CA ALA A 252 20.80 -3.75 0.89
C ALA A 252 21.56 -2.95 1.96
N TYR A 253 21.97 -3.60 3.05
CA TYR A 253 22.70 -2.97 4.15
C TYR A 253 24.11 -2.55 3.73
N ASP A 254 24.80 -3.35 2.92
CA ASP A 254 26.15 -3.02 2.44
C ASP A 254 26.19 -1.78 1.54
N LYS A 255 25.11 -1.48 0.81
CA LYS A 255 24.99 -0.24 0.03
C LYS A 255 24.95 1.00 0.92
N VAL A 256 24.49 0.85 2.15
CA VAL A 256 24.33 1.93 3.13
C VAL A 256 25.57 2.03 4.01
N PHE A 257 25.91 0.92 4.66
CA PHE A 257 27.05 0.80 5.54
C PHE A 257 28.29 0.32 4.77
N ILE A 258 28.64 1.09 3.73
CA ILE A 258 29.75 0.76 2.82
C ILE A 258 31.01 0.51 3.64
N GLU A 259 31.63 -0.65 3.45
CA GLU A 259 32.75 -1.13 4.29
C GLU A 259 33.94 -0.14 4.39
N LYS A 260 34.14 0.69 3.36
CA LYS A 260 35.12 1.79 3.38
C LYS A 260 34.90 2.76 4.55
N ASN A 261 33.65 3.05 4.89
CA ASN A 261 33.25 4.01 5.92
C ASN A 261 32.83 3.32 7.23
N PHE A 262 32.31 2.11 7.12
CA PHE A 262 31.90 1.27 8.24
C PHE A 262 32.64 -0.08 8.17
N PRO A 263 33.94 -0.12 8.50
CA PRO A 263 34.70 -1.34 8.37
C PRO A 263 34.17 -2.37 9.36
N ARG A 264 33.99 -3.61 8.90
CA ARG A 264 33.39 -4.73 9.65
C ARG A 264 34.36 -5.32 10.69
N LYS A 265 35.01 -4.46 11.49
CA LYS A 265 36.14 -4.78 12.39
C LYS A 265 35.76 -5.74 13.51
N TYR A 266 34.49 -5.75 13.90
CA TYR A 266 34.00 -6.49 15.05
C TYR A 266 33.26 -7.77 14.66
N ARG A 267 33.26 -8.11 13.36
CA ARG A 267 32.79 -9.39 12.84
C ARG A 267 33.68 -10.53 13.37
N ARG A 268 33.09 -11.48 14.09
CA ARG A 268 33.77 -12.65 14.66
C ARG A 268 33.86 -13.83 13.70
N PHE A 269 32.84 -14.00 12.87
CA PHE A 269 32.72 -15.14 11.96
C PHE A 269 32.66 -14.67 10.52
N ARG A 270 33.22 -15.46 9.59
CA ARG A 270 33.16 -15.14 8.15
C ARG A 270 31.71 -15.10 7.66
N ARG A 271 30.91 -16.06 8.12
CA ARG A 271 29.47 -16.17 7.86
C ARG A 271 28.73 -16.14 9.18
N SER A 272 27.61 -15.44 9.23
CA SER A 272 26.74 -15.45 10.41
C SER A 272 25.77 -16.60 10.34
N GLU A 273 25.47 -17.18 11.48
CA GLU A 273 24.51 -18.27 11.60
C GLU A 273 23.09 -17.71 11.76
N ILE A 274 22.15 -18.30 11.04
CA ILE A 274 20.73 -17.95 11.08
C ILE A 274 19.94 -19.22 11.40
N TYR A 275 19.21 -19.20 12.51
CA TYR A 275 18.37 -20.31 12.96
C TYR A 275 16.90 -19.96 12.78
N ILE A 276 16.17 -20.76 12.01
CA ILE A 276 14.75 -20.54 11.73
C ILE A 276 13.97 -21.80 12.08
N HIS A 277 13.19 -21.71 13.15
CA HIS A 277 12.31 -22.78 13.59
C HIS A 277 11.08 -22.88 12.68
N ALA A 278 10.55 -24.08 12.48
CA ALA A 278 9.43 -24.31 11.58
C ALA A 278 8.14 -23.60 12.01
N ASN A 279 8.00 -23.30 13.31
CA ASN A 279 6.88 -22.55 13.86
C ASN A 279 7.26 -21.89 15.20
N HIS A 280 6.37 -21.03 15.68
CA HIS A 280 6.57 -20.26 16.91
C HIS A 280 6.69 -21.15 18.17
N GLN A 281 5.95 -22.25 18.26
CA GLN A 281 6.01 -23.15 19.42
C GLN A 281 7.38 -23.80 19.54
N GLN A 282 7.93 -24.33 18.44
CA GLN A 282 9.28 -24.91 18.43
C GLN A 282 10.36 -23.88 18.77
N PHE A 283 10.19 -22.62 18.35
CA PHE A 283 11.07 -21.52 18.74
C PHE A 283 11.00 -21.25 20.24
N MET A 284 9.81 -21.18 20.84
CA MET A 284 9.66 -21.00 22.29
C MET A 284 10.26 -22.17 23.07
N ASP A 285 9.99 -23.41 22.65
CA ASP A 285 10.50 -24.61 23.30
C ASP A 285 12.04 -24.66 23.29
N TRP A 286 12.65 -24.20 22.19
CA TRP A 286 14.11 -24.18 22.05
C TRP A 286 14.77 -23.03 22.80
N THR A 287 14.17 -21.84 22.76
CA THR A 287 14.81 -20.60 23.23
C THR A 287 14.42 -20.22 24.65
N GLY A 288 13.28 -20.73 25.15
CA GLY A 288 12.68 -20.34 26.43
C GLY A 288 12.08 -18.93 26.42
N ASN A 289 11.99 -18.27 25.26
CA ASN A 289 11.38 -16.95 25.13
C ASN A 289 9.85 -17.02 25.23
N GLY A 290 9.25 -15.89 25.61
CA GLY A 290 7.79 -15.76 25.70
C GLY A 290 7.13 -15.51 24.34
N PRO A 291 5.79 -15.55 24.30
CA PRO A 291 5.01 -15.50 23.06
C PRO A 291 5.02 -14.13 22.33
N GLY A 292 5.67 -13.12 22.90
CA GLY A 292 5.82 -11.79 22.30
C GLY A 292 7.11 -11.60 21.50
N THR A 293 7.98 -12.61 21.42
CA THR A 293 9.29 -12.51 20.77
C THR A 293 9.24 -13.14 19.38
N GLY A 294 9.43 -12.32 18.33
CA GLY A 294 9.49 -12.78 16.95
C GLY A 294 10.81 -13.46 16.59
N GLY A 295 11.89 -12.93 17.16
CA GLY A 295 13.25 -13.41 17.00
C GLY A 295 14.19 -12.64 17.93
N PHE A 296 15.47 -12.96 17.87
CA PHE A 296 16.50 -12.18 18.54
C PHE A 296 17.87 -12.38 17.89
N TYR A 297 18.69 -11.35 17.99
CA TYR A 297 20.13 -11.40 17.76
C TYR A 297 20.90 -11.65 19.07
N MET A 298 21.76 -12.67 19.10
CA MET A 298 22.62 -12.95 20.25
C MET A 298 24.01 -12.34 20.07
N LEU A 299 24.28 -11.25 20.78
CA LEU A 299 25.55 -10.49 20.69
C LEU A 299 26.83 -11.34 20.79
N LEU A 300 26.85 -12.35 21.67
CA LEU A 300 28.07 -13.16 21.90
C LEU A 300 28.35 -14.16 20.77
N ARG A 301 27.30 -14.77 20.22
CA ARG A 301 27.40 -15.74 19.13
C ARG A 301 27.31 -15.08 17.75
N GLN A 302 26.85 -13.84 17.69
CA GLN A 302 26.54 -13.11 16.46
C GLN A 302 25.61 -13.89 15.51
N ASP A 303 24.67 -14.63 16.09
CA ASP A 303 23.64 -15.39 15.38
C ASP A 303 22.27 -14.72 15.51
N VAL A 304 21.42 -14.96 14.53
CA VAL A 304 20.00 -14.55 14.53
C VAL A 304 19.14 -15.80 14.67
N THR A 305 18.17 -15.77 15.57
CA THR A 305 17.21 -16.87 15.76
C THR A 305 15.78 -16.33 15.59
N ALA A 306 14.97 -16.98 14.76
CA ALA A 306 13.57 -16.63 14.48
C ALA A 306 12.74 -17.89 14.18
N TYR A 307 11.49 -17.73 13.75
CA TYR A 307 10.65 -18.83 13.26
C TYR A 307 9.91 -18.47 11.98
N HIS A 308 9.52 -19.50 11.23
CA HIS A 308 8.66 -19.43 10.07
C HIS A 308 7.19 -19.20 10.49
N GLY A 309 6.59 -18.10 10.02
CA GLY A 309 5.19 -17.76 10.26
C GLY A 309 4.88 -16.26 10.29
N ALA A 310 3.66 -15.92 10.69
CA ALA A 310 3.23 -14.54 10.88
C ALA A 310 3.65 -13.99 12.26
N PHE A 311 3.99 -12.70 12.31
CA PHE A 311 4.29 -11.96 13.54
C PHE A 311 3.49 -10.66 13.60
N GLY A 312 2.77 -10.43 14.70
CA GLY A 312 1.88 -9.27 14.82
C GLY A 312 0.78 -9.21 13.74
N THR A 313 0.21 -8.03 13.51
CA THR A 313 -0.95 -7.86 12.62
C THR A 313 -0.60 -8.16 11.17
N THR A 314 0.51 -7.61 10.68
CA THR A 314 0.93 -7.71 9.27
C THR A 314 2.28 -8.38 9.07
N GLY A 315 3.06 -8.56 10.14
CA GLY A 315 4.46 -8.94 10.00
C GLY A 315 4.71 -10.40 9.70
N SER A 316 5.93 -10.65 9.27
CA SER A 316 6.41 -11.93 8.75
C SER A 316 7.79 -12.26 9.31
N THR A 317 8.22 -13.51 9.15
CA THR A 317 9.59 -13.92 9.46
C THR A 317 10.62 -13.05 8.75
N GLU A 318 10.38 -12.63 7.51
CA GLU A 318 11.28 -11.77 6.76
C GLU A 318 11.50 -10.42 7.45
N GLU A 319 10.43 -9.79 7.96
CA GLU A 319 10.53 -8.54 8.70
C GLU A 319 11.30 -8.73 10.01
N VAL A 320 11.08 -9.83 10.72
CA VAL A 320 11.86 -10.19 11.92
C VAL A 320 13.34 -10.37 11.55
N LEU A 321 13.65 -11.11 10.48
CA LEU A 321 15.01 -11.33 10.02
C LEU A 321 15.69 -10.03 9.57
N ALA A 322 14.95 -9.07 9.01
CA ALA A 322 15.46 -7.75 8.68
C ALA A 322 15.76 -6.93 9.94
N HIS A 323 14.87 -6.96 10.93
CA HIS A 323 15.08 -6.32 12.22
C HIS A 323 16.32 -6.87 12.93
N GLU A 324 16.36 -8.18 13.16
CA GLU A 324 17.47 -8.83 13.87
C GLU A 324 18.76 -8.87 13.03
N GLY A 325 18.64 -8.94 11.71
CA GLY A 325 19.75 -8.82 10.77
C GLY A 325 20.40 -7.43 10.79
N THR A 326 19.65 -6.39 11.16
CA THR A 326 20.21 -5.07 11.42
C THR A 326 21.13 -5.12 12.64
N HIS A 327 20.71 -5.72 13.76
CA HIS A 327 21.56 -5.88 14.95
C HIS A 327 22.82 -6.71 14.68
N GLN A 328 22.70 -7.72 13.81
CA GLN A 328 23.87 -8.45 13.33
C GLN A 328 24.85 -7.51 12.61
N PHE A 329 24.37 -6.65 11.71
CA PHE A 329 25.21 -5.70 11.00
C PHE A 329 25.82 -4.65 11.93
N GLU A 330 25.04 -4.13 12.88
CA GLU A 330 25.50 -3.24 13.95
C GLU A 330 26.63 -3.91 14.77
N GLY A 331 26.49 -5.20 15.08
CA GLY A 331 27.50 -5.99 15.78
C GLY A 331 28.78 -6.23 14.98
N MET A 332 28.78 -5.99 13.66
CA MET A 332 29.99 -6.03 12.83
C MET A 332 30.71 -4.68 12.78
N ILE A 333 29.98 -3.57 12.87
CA ILE A 333 30.49 -2.21 12.65
C ILE A 333 30.77 -1.44 13.95
N PHE A 334 30.04 -1.74 15.03
CA PHE A 334 30.24 -1.15 16.36
C PHE A 334 30.97 -2.10 17.31
N LYS A 335 31.73 -1.53 18.24
CA LYS A 335 32.61 -2.29 19.14
C LYS A 335 31.84 -3.24 20.05
N ASP A 336 30.74 -2.74 20.60
CA ASP A 336 29.81 -3.49 21.45
C ASP A 336 28.48 -2.72 21.47
N LEU A 337 27.35 -3.39 21.22
CA LEU A 337 26.04 -2.72 21.22
C LEU A 337 25.66 -2.16 22.59
N ARG A 338 26.24 -2.69 23.69
CA ARG A 338 26.01 -2.19 25.05
C ARG A 338 26.67 -0.83 25.32
N TYR A 339 27.52 -0.36 24.40
CA TYR A 339 28.12 0.96 24.47
C TYR A 339 27.23 2.03 23.84
N LEU A 340 26.27 1.60 23.01
CA LEU A 340 25.32 2.47 22.33
C LEU A 340 24.07 2.67 23.19
N PRO A 341 23.41 3.83 23.11
CA PRO A 341 22.11 4.01 23.72
C PRO A 341 21.05 3.21 22.95
N ILE A 342 20.16 2.54 23.69
CA ILE A 342 19.20 1.59 23.13
C ILE A 342 18.24 2.22 22.11
N TRP A 343 17.87 3.50 22.26
CA TRP A 343 17.02 4.19 21.29
C TRP A 343 17.66 4.22 19.89
N PHE A 344 18.99 4.31 19.82
CA PHE A 344 19.70 4.38 18.56
C PHE A 344 19.76 3.00 17.91
N VAL A 345 20.08 1.96 18.69
CA VAL A 345 20.16 0.55 18.26
C VAL A 345 18.81 0.07 17.71
N GLU A 346 17.75 0.17 18.53
CA GLU A 346 16.40 -0.23 18.12
C GLU A 346 15.84 0.67 17.02
N GLY A 347 16.19 1.97 17.03
CA GLY A 347 15.78 2.90 15.99
C GLY A 347 16.34 2.50 14.62
N LEU A 348 17.61 2.11 14.55
CA LEU A 348 18.23 1.62 13.31
C LEU A 348 17.59 0.30 12.87
N ALA A 349 17.32 -0.61 13.79
CA ALA A 349 16.63 -1.87 13.48
C ALA A 349 15.22 -1.67 12.96
N VAL A 350 14.46 -0.70 13.48
CA VAL A 350 13.17 -0.32 12.90
C VAL A 350 13.33 0.37 11.55
N TYR A 351 14.37 1.19 11.36
CA TYR A 351 14.60 1.90 10.09
C TYR A 351 15.02 0.95 8.94
N PHE A 352 15.95 0.04 9.19
CA PHE A 352 16.47 -0.91 8.19
C PHE A 352 15.72 -2.25 8.15
N GLY A 353 15.06 -2.62 9.25
CA GLY A 353 14.21 -3.81 9.35
C GLY A 353 12.77 -3.49 9.00
N ASP A 354 11.98 -3.06 9.99
CA ASP A 354 10.54 -2.78 9.86
C ASP A 354 10.22 -1.77 8.74
N GLY A 355 11.13 -0.84 8.49
CA GLY A 355 11.08 0.17 7.43
C GLY A 355 11.58 -0.32 6.07
N SER A 356 11.43 -1.61 5.77
CA SER A 356 11.83 -2.19 4.48
C SER A 356 10.71 -2.96 3.79
N GLU A 357 10.60 -2.79 2.47
CA GLU A 357 9.89 -3.73 1.61
C GLU A 357 10.82 -4.91 1.30
N ILE A 358 10.47 -6.10 1.80
CA ILE A 358 11.31 -7.29 1.70
C ILE A 358 10.71 -8.26 0.69
N GLY A 359 11.44 -8.49 -0.40
CA GLY A 359 11.20 -9.58 -1.34
C GLY A 359 12.28 -10.65 -1.22
N ARG A 360 12.03 -11.82 -1.81
CA ARG A 360 12.97 -12.96 -1.77
C ARG A 360 14.39 -12.60 -2.21
N ARG A 361 14.55 -11.72 -3.22
CA ARG A 361 15.86 -11.37 -3.82
C ARG A 361 16.15 -9.88 -3.88
N GLU A 362 15.22 -9.06 -3.41
CA GLU A 362 15.32 -7.60 -3.46
C GLU A 362 14.73 -7.02 -2.18
N VAL A 363 15.47 -6.12 -1.55
CA VAL A 363 15.02 -5.37 -0.39
C VAL A 363 15.10 -3.89 -0.72
N LYS A 364 14.00 -3.18 -0.48
CA LYS A 364 13.96 -1.73 -0.54
C LYS A 364 13.83 -1.19 0.87
N ILE A 365 14.92 -0.62 1.36
CA ILE A 365 14.97 0.10 2.62
C ILE A 365 14.22 1.44 2.50
N ASN A 366 14.14 2.16 3.62
CA ASN A 366 13.61 3.53 3.68
C ASN A 366 12.10 3.64 3.38
N GLN A 367 11.34 2.63 3.81
CA GLN A 367 9.88 2.66 3.84
C GLN A 367 9.40 3.10 5.23
N ILE A 368 8.18 3.63 5.28
CA ILE A 368 7.56 4.01 6.55
C ILE A 368 6.98 2.74 7.20
N PRO A 369 7.47 2.31 8.37
CA PRO A 369 6.90 1.19 9.11
C PRO A 369 5.52 1.58 9.65
N ARG A 370 4.47 1.17 8.92
CA ARG A 370 3.08 1.58 9.16
C ARG A 370 2.67 1.45 10.62
N ASP A 371 2.85 0.27 11.20
CA ASP A 371 2.35 -0.03 12.55
C ASP A 371 3.10 0.80 13.62
N ARG A 372 4.37 1.13 13.38
CA ARG A 372 5.17 2.02 14.23
C ARG A 372 4.72 3.48 14.10
N LEU A 373 4.42 3.94 12.87
CA LEU A 373 3.91 5.29 12.63
C LEU A 373 2.52 5.48 13.24
N VAL A 374 1.62 4.51 13.10
CA VAL A 374 0.27 4.55 13.70
C VAL A 374 0.36 4.67 15.22
N GLY A 375 1.17 3.82 15.87
CA GLY A 375 1.37 3.90 17.32
C GLY A 375 1.97 5.22 17.78
N LEU A 376 2.92 5.77 17.01
CA LEU A 376 3.54 7.05 17.31
C LEU A 376 2.57 8.23 17.17
N LYS A 377 1.77 8.28 16.09
CA LYS A 377 0.74 9.32 15.89
C LYS A 377 -0.28 9.31 17.02
N GLN A 378 -0.78 8.13 17.38
CA GLN A 378 -1.72 7.98 18.49
C GLN A 378 -1.13 8.52 19.79
N ALA A 379 0.13 8.21 20.08
CA ALA A 379 0.79 8.71 21.29
C ALA A 379 0.89 10.25 21.31
N ILE A 380 1.13 10.88 20.16
CA ILE A 380 1.16 12.34 20.02
C ILE A 380 -0.25 12.93 20.24
N GLU A 381 -1.26 12.38 19.59
CA GLU A 381 -2.64 12.88 19.63
C GLU A 381 -3.28 12.74 21.01
N ASP A 382 -3.03 11.63 21.71
CA ASP A 382 -3.58 11.36 23.05
C ASP A 382 -2.74 11.95 24.18
N GLY A 383 -1.60 12.58 23.86
CA GLY A 383 -0.71 13.18 24.86
C GLY A 383 0.11 12.18 25.69
N THR A 384 0.17 10.90 25.30
CA THR A 384 0.99 9.86 25.97
C THR A 384 2.41 9.74 25.42
N TYR A 385 2.74 10.53 24.41
CA TYR A 385 4.03 10.60 23.74
C TYR A 385 5.22 10.72 24.71
N CYS A 386 6.26 9.91 24.49
CA CYS A 386 7.52 10.01 25.22
C CYS A 386 8.39 11.14 24.66
N SER A 387 8.60 12.20 25.45
CA SER A 387 9.50 13.29 25.04
C SER A 387 10.89 12.77 24.65
N LEU A 388 11.52 13.44 23.70
CA LEU A 388 12.85 13.14 23.19
C LEU A 388 13.86 13.09 24.33
N SER A 389 13.84 14.10 25.19
CA SER A 389 14.73 14.14 26.36
C SER A 389 14.57 12.91 27.26
N LYS A 390 13.34 12.40 27.42
CA LYS A 390 13.06 11.16 28.15
C LYS A 390 13.52 9.92 27.37
N LEU A 391 13.18 9.84 26.07
CA LEU A 391 13.53 8.73 25.18
C LEU A 391 15.04 8.45 25.18
N LEU A 392 15.86 9.50 25.05
CA LEU A 392 17.33 9.41 25.01
C LEU A 392 17.91 8.79 26.29
N ARG A 393 17.17 8.85 27.40
CA ARG A 393 17.60 8.41 28.74
C ARG A 393 16.99 7.06 29.16
N VAL A 394 16.12 6.46 28.36
CA VAL A 394 15.52 5.16 28.70
C VAL A 394 16.58 4.06 28.64
N PRO A 395 16.84 3.32 29.72
CA PRO A 395 17.79 2.21 29.70
C PRO A 395 17.19 0.98 29.01
N GLN A 396 18.05 0.11 28.47
CA GLN A 396 17.64 -1.11 27.76
C GLN A 396 16.55 -1.92 28.49
N ARG A 397 16.68 -2.13 29.81
CA ARG A 397 15.69 -2.89 30.61
C ARG A 397 14.29 -2.27 30.60
N GLY A 398 14.19 -0.96 30.40
CA GLY A 398 12.92 -0.23 30.32
C GLY A 398 12.44 0.03 28.89
N PHE A 399 13.19 -0.40 27.87
CA PHE A 399 12.90 -0.09 26.47
C PHE A 399 12.02 -1.17 25.84
N GLY A 400 10.70 -1.02 25.96
CA GLY A 400 9.72 -1.89 25.31
C GLY A 400 9.27 -1.39 23.92
N GLY A 401 8.43 -2.18 23.25
CA GLY A 401 7.94 -1.91 21.89
C GLY A 401 7.27 -0.55 21.67
N PHE A 402 6.78 0.10 22.73
CA PHE A 402 6.25 1.48 22.67
C PHE A 402 7.30 2.50 22.17
N PHE A 403 8.56 2.33 22.54
CA PHE A 403 9.63 3.27 22.20
C PHE A 403 10.18 3.08 20.77
N TYR A 404 9.84 1.98 20.09
CA TYR A 404 10.39 1.65 18.77
C TYR A 404 9.98 2.69 17.72
N GLY A 405 8.70 3.05 17.70
CA GLY A 405 8.20 4.12 16.82
C GLY A 405 8.82 5.48 17.15
N HIS A 406 9.04 5.78 18.43
CA HIS A 406 9.68 7.02 18.87
C HIS A 406 11.13 7.09 18.40
N ALA A 407 11.91 6.02 18.60
CA ALA A 407 13.30 5.91 18.18
C ALA A 407 13.47 6.02 16.66
N TRP A 408 12.68 5.26 15.91
CA TRP A 408 12.65 5.35 14.44
C TRP A 408 12.33 6.75 13.97
N GLY A 409 11.29 7.38 14.55
CA GLY A 409 10.83 8.69 14.10
C GLY A 409 11.93 9.76 14.17
N ILE A 410 12.76 9.74 15.21
CA ILE A 410 13.91 10.66 15.35
C ILE A 410 14.94 10.46 14.24
N LEU A 411 15.33 9.21 13.97
CA LEU A 411 16.26 8.89 12.89
C LEU A 411 15.68 9.28 11.52
N TYR A 412 14.42 8.94 11.30
CA TYR A 412 13.70 9.21 10.07
C TYR A 412 13.57 10.71 9.82
N TRP A 413 13.27 11.50 10.87
CA TRP A 413 13.23 12.95 10.81
C TRP A 413 14.58 13.58 10.50
N CYS A 414 15.66 13.12 11.16
CA CYS A 414 17.01 13.59 10.86
C CYS A 414 17.43 13.32 9.41
N LEU A 415 17.02 12.17 8.84
CA LEU A 415 17.39 11.81 7.47
C LEU A 415 16.48 12.47 6.41
N TYR A 416 15.17 12.62 6.67
CA TYR A 416 14.17 12.95 5.63
C TYR A 416 13.25 14.12 5.93
N GLY A 417 13.41 14.80 7.07
CA GLY A 417 12.58 15.95 7.42
C GLY A 417 12.56 17.06 6.35
N ASN A 418 13.63 17.12 5.55
CA ASN A 418 13.87 18.12 4.51
C ASN A 418 13.08 17.90 3.23
N GLU A 419 12.87 16.65 2.85
CA GLU A 419 12.34 16.27 1.54
C GLU A 419 10.82 16.49 1.44
N MET A 420 10.16 16.77 2.57
CA MET A 420 8.70 16.89 2.68
C MET A 420 8.22 18.28 3.15
N GLY A 421 9.05 19.34 3.00
CA GLY A 421 8.58 20.73 3.04
C GLY A 421 8.69 21.49 4.36
N ASN A 422 9.17 20.87 5.46
CA ASN A 422 9.37 21.55 6.75
C ASN A 422 10.85 21.75 7.07
N GLY A 423 11.46 22.82 6.52
CA GLY A 423 12.52 23.65 7.12
C GLY A 423 13.79 23.05 7.77
N SER A 424 13.95 21.74 7.97
CA SER A 424 15.02 21.16 8.79
C SER A 424 16.33 20.90 8.05
N GLY A 425 16.51 21.52 6.86
CA GLY A 425 17.56 21.32 5.82
C GLY A 425 18.74 20.35 6.07
N ARG A 426 19.93 20.67 5.55
CA ARG A 426 21.17 19.90 5.80
C ARG A 426 21.52 19.65 7.29
N GLN A 427 20.73 20.21 8.22
CA GLN A 427 20.90 20.17 9.67
C GLN A 427 20.57 18.79 10.27
N GLY A 428 19.46 18.15 9.86
CA GLY A 428 19.13 16.80 10.34
C GLY A 428 20.20 15.78 9.98
N GLU A 429 20.66 15.82 8.72
CA GLU A 429 21.76 14.99 8.21
C GLU A 429 23.07 15.24 8.98
N GLU A 430 23.37 16.50 9.30
CA GLU A 430 24.56 16.87 10.07
C GLU A 430 24.48 16.32 11.51
N ILE A 431 23.34 16.45 12.19
CA ILE A 431 23.12 15.89 13.53
C ILE A 431 23.37 14.39 13.53
N ILE A 432 22.72 13.64 12.63
CA ILE A 432 22.83 12.18 12.64
C ILE A 432 24.23 11.70 12.19
N THR A 433 24.88 12.43 11.28
CA THR A 433 26.26 12.12 10.86
C THR A 433 27.23 12.26 12.03
N ASP A 434 27.17 13.39 12.75
CA ASP A 434 28.07 13.63 13.87
C ASP A 434 27.75 12.70 15.05
N TRP A 435 26.48 12.35 15.25
CA TRP A 435 26.07 11.33 16.21
C TRP A 435 26.63 9.93 15.90
N ILE A 436 26.52 9.46 14.66
CA ILE A 436 27.05 8.15 14.25
C ILE A 436 28.58 8.11 14.44
N LEU A 437 29.27 9.19 14.07
CA LEU A 437 30.71 9.34 14.29
C LEU A 437 31.08 9.25 15.76
N HIS A 438 30.30 9.88 16.63
CA HIS A 438 30.47 9.78 18.08
C HIS A 438 30.26 8.35 18.56
N CYS A 439 29.18 7.68 18.15
CA CYS A 439 28.89 6.28 18.48
C CYS A 439 30.02 5.31 18.08
N GLN A 440 30.69 5.53 16.94
CA GLN A 440 31.83 4.70 16.51
C GLN A 440 33.04 4.78 17.46
N ASN A 441 33.14 5.84 18.26
CA ASN A 441 34.25 6.07 19.18
C ASN A 441 33.92 5.67 20.63
N LEU A 442 32.70 5.22 20.92
CA LEU A 442 32.33 4.76 22.26
C LEU A 442 33.04 3.45 22.62
N ASP A 443 33.62 3.39 23.82
CA ASP A 443 34.48 2.30 24.26
C ASP A 443 34.17 1.76 25.66
N ALA A 444 33.10 2.25 26.29
CA ALA A 444 32.59 1.83 27.59
C ALA A 444 31.07 1.70 27.58
N PHE A 445 30.50 1.03 28.59
CA PHE A 445 29.05 0.89 28.77
C PHE A 445 28.34 2.26 28.68
N CYS A 446 27.20 2.27 28.01
CA CYS A 446 26.45 3.50 27.74
C CYS A 446 26.09 4.24 29.04
N ASP A 447 26.55 5.49 29.16
CA ASP A 447 26.06 6.46 30.15
C ASP A 447 24.92 7.26 29.53
N TYR A 448 23.69 6.79 29.73
CA TYR A 448 22.50 7.34 29.09
C TYR A 448 22.32 8.85 29.32
N GLU A 449 22.73 9.40 30.47
CA GLU A 449 22.61 10.84 30.74
C GLU A 449 23.63 11.64 29.93
N LYS A 450 24.88 11.17 29.90
CA LYS A 450 25.95 11.80 29.14
C LYS A 450 25.66 11.76 27.64
N GLU A 451 25.25 10.60 27.15
CA GLU A 451 24.98 10.38 25.72
C GLU A 451 23.71 11.14 25.28
N ALA A 452 22.68 11.24 26.13
CA ALA A 452 21.52 12.10 25.86
C ALA A 452 21.91 13.59 25.73
N LYS A 453 22.71 14.11 26.68
CA LYS A 453 23.20 15.49 26.62
C LYS A 453 24.02 15.78 25.37
N TYR A 454 24.83 14.82 24.92
CA TYR A 454 25.59 14.97 23.69
C TYR A 454 24.66 15.18 22.50
N PHE A 455 23.63 14.34 22.35
CA PHE A 455 22.66 14.47 21.27
C PHE A 455 21.82 15.76 21.36
N GLU A 456 21.34 16.12 22.55
CA GLU A 456 20.62 17.38 22.81
C GLU A 456 21.47 18.61 22.44
N ASN A 457 22.77 18.56 22.74
CA ASN A 457 23.72 19.61 22.36
C ASN A 457 23.92 19.68 20.84
N LEU A 458 23.97 18.54 20.13
CA LEU A 458 24.04 18.55 18.66
C LEU A 458 22.82 19.25 18.06
N ILE A 459 21.61 18.95 18.55
CA ILE A 459 20.38 19.63 18.10
C ILE A 459 20.52 21.14 18.28
N THR A 460 20.91 21.58 19.48
CA THR A 460 21.02 23.00 19.81
C THR A 460 22.09 23.70 18.97
N GLN A 461 23.24 23.05 18.76
CA GLN A 461 24.37 23.62 18.02
C GLN A 461 24.09 23.74 16.52
N VAL A 462 23.44 22.73 15.93
CA VAL A 462 23.23 22.65 14.48
C VAL A 462 21.98 23.43 14.06
N THR A 463 20.92 23.39 14.86
CA THR A 463 19.62 24.01 14.51
C THR A 463 19.43 25.39 15.12
N HIS A 464 20.19 25.74 16.17
CA HIS A 464 19.97 26.93 17.01
C HIS A 464 18.61 26.97 17.71
N LYS A 465 17.92 25.83 17.82
CA LYS A 465 16.64 25.67 18.52
C LYS A 465 16.85 24.98 19.86
N SER A 466 15.92 25.19 20.79
CA SER A 466 15.82 24.32 21.95
C SER A 466 15.38 22.91 21.53
N VAL A 467 15.60 21.93 22.40
CA VAL A 467 15.17 20.54 22.16
C VAL A 467 13.64 20.47 22.02
N GLU A 468 12.91 21.28 22.79
CA GLU A 468 11.45 21.37 22.79
C GLU A 468 10.92 22.00 21.49
N GLU A 469 11.55 23.07 21.01
CA GLU A 469 11.20 23.71 19.73
C GLU A 469 11.40 22.75 18.56
N TRP A 470 12.54 22.03 18.54
CA TRP A 470 12.83 21.03 17.54
C TRP A 470 11.86 19.83 17.60
N GLU A 471 11.51 19.38 18.80
CA GLU A 471 10.53 18.32 19.00
C GLU A 471 9.12 18.73 18.54
N ALA A 472 8.72 19.98 18.73
CA ALA A 472 7.41 20.46 18.28
C ALA A 472 7.25 20.35 16.76
N GLU A 473 8.27 20.79 16.01
CA GLU A 473 8.30 20.67 14.54
C GLU A 473 8.30 19.20 14.08
N TYR A 474 9.08 18.37 14.78
CA TYR A 474 9.10 16.93 14.55
C TYR A 474 7.70 16.29 14.71
N LYS A 475 6.95 16.65 15.76
CA LYS A 475 5.60 16.11 16.00
C LYS A 475 4.64 16.51 14.90
N GLU A 476 4.63 17.78 14.50
CA GLU A 476 3.81 18.25 13.38
C GLU A 476 4.12 17.48 12.09
N TRP A 477 5.40 17.26 11.83
CA TRP A 477 5.82 16.49 10.67
C TRP A 477 5.38 15.02 10.74
N ILE A 478 5.58 14.33 11.87
CA ILE A 478 5.11 12.95 12.06
C ILE A 478 3.60 12.85 11.80
N LEU A 479 2.81 13.78 12.34
CA LEU A 479 1.36 13.82 12.13
C LEU A 479 1.00 14.01 10.66
N SER A 480 1.84 14.69 9.87
CA SER A 480 1.63 14.90 8.44
C SER A 480 1.94 13.67 7.56
N LEU A 481 2.73 12.71 8.04
CA LEU A 481 3.16 11.56 7.24
C LEU A 481 1.98 10.68 6.78
N PRO A 482 1.97 10.16 5.54
CA PRO A 482 0.91 9.27 5.09
C PRO A 482 0.98 7.91 5.80
N VAL A 483 -0.20 7.35 6.13
CA VAL A 483 -0.32 5.98 6.64
C VAL A 483 -0.75 5.08 5.48
N GLU A 484 0.06 4.07 5.16
CA GLU A 484 -0.25 3.09 4.12
C GLU A 484 -1.54 2.32 4.46
N SER A 485 -2.39 2.08 3.46
CA SER A 485 -3.60 1.28 3.63
C SER A 485 -3.25 -0.21 3.68
N LEU A 486 -3.87 -0.95 4.60
CA LEU A 486 -3.68 -2.41 4.70
C LEU A 486 -4.37 -3.19 3.58
N GLY A 487 -5.20 -2.53 2.77
CA GLY A 487 -5.93 -3.19 1.69
C GLY A 487 -6.54 -2.19 0.71
N ARG A 488 -7.09 -2.71 -0.38
CA ARG A 488 -7.67 -1.90 -1.46
C ARG A 488 -9.18 -1.81 -1.32
N ARG A 489 -9.72 -0.59 -1.38
CA ARG A 489 -11.16 -0.29 -1.38
C ARG A 489 -11.68 -0.23 -2.82
N ARG A 490 -12.70 -1.03 -3.16
CA ARG A 490 -13.44 -0.99 -4.43
C ARG A 490 -14.94 -0.94 -4.16
N GLY A 491 -15.49 0.27 -4.11
CA GLY A 491 -16.90 0.50 -3.74
C GLY A 491 -17.22 -0.02 -2.34
N ASN A 492 -18.02 -1.07 -2.25
CA ASN A 492 -18.40 -1.72 -0.99
C ASN A 492 -17.44 -2.84 -0.56
N ASN A 493 -16.48 -3.21 -1.40
CA ASN A 493 -15.54 -4.28 -1.09
C ASN A 493 -14.21 -3.70 -0.61
N TRP A 494 -13.59 -4.38 0.34
CA TRP A 494 -12.22 -4.15 0.75
C TRP A 494 -11.49 -5.49 0.80
N SER A 495 -10.29 -5.54 0.24
CA SER A 495 -9.47 -6.76 0.18
C SER A 495 -8.04 -6.46 0.59
N SER A 496 -7.41 -7.41 1.29
CA SER A 496 -6.02 -7.33 1.70
C SER A 496 -5.31 -8.64 1.40
N GLU A 497 -4.29 -8.57 0.56
CA GLU A 497 -3.37 -9.70 0.31
C GLU A 497 -2.52 -9.98 1.56
N LYS A 498 -1.96 -8.94 2.19
CA LYS A 498 -1.16 -9.04 3.44
C LYS A 498 -1.93 -9.73 4.58
N LEU A 499 -3.23 -9.42 4.72
CA LEU A 499 -4.07 -9.96 5.78
C LEU A 499 -4.89 -11.17 5.34
N LYS A 500 -4.81 -11.58 4.07
CA LYS A 500 -5.49 -12.77 3.56
C LYS A 500 -7.01 -12.71 3.74
N ILE A 501 -7.62 -11.54 3.59
CA ILE A 501 -9.08 -11.38 3.80
C ILE A 501 -9.74 -10.44 2.79
N GLU A 502 -11.04 -10.68 2.58
CA GLU A 502 -11.95 -9.76 1.89
C GLU A 502 -13.20 -9.54 2.74
N VAL A 503 -13.64 -8.28 2.80
CA VAL A 503 -14.84 -7.88 3.54
C VAL A 503 -15.69 -6.95 2.68
N LYS A 504 -17.01 -7.05 2.84
CA LYS A 504 -17.99 -6.24 2.10
C LYS A 504 -18.84 -5.44 3.08
N LYS A 505 -18.65 -4.12 3.13
CA LYS A 505 -19.45 -3.26 4.02
C LYS A 505 -20.93 -3.22 3.59
N PRO A 506 -21.86 -2.94 4.51
CA PRO A 506 -23.26 -2.77 4.17
C PRO A 506 -23.49 -1.60 3.18
N ILE A 507 -24.55 -1.70 2.38
CA ILE A 507 -24.94 -0.66 1.42
C ILE A 507 -25.28 0.62 2.18
N GLY A 508 -24.83 1.77 1.67
CA GLY A 508 -25.05 3.08 2.29
C GLY A 508 -24.06 3.43 3.41
N TRP A 509 -23.32 2.46 3.96
CA TRP A 509 -22.29 2.72 4.97
C TRP A 509 -21.03 3.31 4.34
N ARG A 510 -20.19 3.98 5.14
CA ARG A 510 -18.94 4.60 4.68
C ARG A 510 -17.74 3.91 5.30
N TRP A 511 -16.65 3.77 4.54
CA TRP A 511 -15.38 3.29 5.09
C TRP A 511 -14.79 4.34 6.04
N VAL A 512 -14.23 3.89 7.15
CA VAL A 512 -13.45 4.75 8.05
C VAL A 512 -12.08 5.01 7.39
N PRO A 513 -11.58 6.26 7.33
CA PRO A 513 -10.22 6.53 6.85
C PRO A 513 -9.17 5.79 7.68
N ASP A 514 -8.07 5.34 7.07
CA ASP A 514 -7.08 4.49 7.76
C ASP A 514 -6.45 5.18 8.99
N GLY A 515 -6.24 6.49 8.94
CA GLY A 515 -5.77 7.28 10.09
C GLY A 515 -6.82 7.52 11.18
N LYS A 516 -8.03 6.95 11.07
CA LYS A 516 -9.11 6.99 12.09
C LYS A 516 -9.53 5.59 12.55
N LEU A 517 -8.76 4.58 12.19
CA LEU A 517 -8.87 3.25 12.76
C LEU A 517 -8.36 3.29 14.20
N VAL A 518 -9.01 2.57 15.10
CA VAL A 518 -8.63 2.56 16.53
C VAL A 518 -7.93 1.27 16.89
N ARG A 519 -6.80 1.35 17.60
CA ARG A 519 -6.01 0.18 18.04
C ARG A 519 -5.64 -0.74 16.85
N ASP A 520 -5.88 -2.05 16.99
CA ASP A 520 -5.54 -3.09 16.01
C ASP A 520 -6.58 -3.25 14.89
N GLU A 521 -7.46 -2.26 14.68
CA GLU A 521 -8.40 -2.32 13.57
C GLU A 521 -7.67 -2.31 12.23
N VAL A 522 -7.96 -3.30 11.39
CA VAL A 522 -7.39 -3.37 10.04
C VAL A 522 -8.29 -2.73 9.00
N VAL A 523 -9.60 -2.72 9.23
CA VAL A 523 -10.60 -2.01 8.43
C VAL A 523 -11.86 -1.80 9.26
N ALA A 524 -12.54 -0.66 9.07
CA ALA A 524 -13.82 -0.38 9.71
C ALA A 524 -14.78 0.38 8.78
N SER A 525 -16.07 0.25 9.03
CA SER A 525 -17.14 0.98 8.34
C SER A 525 -18.17 1.53 9.32
N MET A 526 -18.77 2.67 8.97
CA MET A 526 -19.74 3.39 9.80
C MET A 526 -21.08 3.54 9.07
N GLY A 527 -22.18 3.37 9.82
CA GLY A 527 -23.54 3.63 9.35
C GLY A 527 -23.87 5.13 9.29
N ASN A 528 -24.85 5.50 8.47
CA ASN A 528 -25.29 6.90 8.33
C ASN A 528 -26.27 7.30 9.43
N GLY A 529 -25.95 8.28 10.27
CA GLY A 529 -26.87 8.86 11.27
C GLY A 529 -26.12 9.44 12.47
N SER A 530 -26.87 9.96 13.46
CA SER A 530 -26.29 10.53 14.69
C SER A 530 -25.90 9.47 15.72
N GLN A 531 -26.53 8.29 15.69
CA GLN A 531 -26.25 7.20 16.62
C GLN A 531 -25.09 6.31 16.14
N PRO A 532 -24.17 5.91 17.04
CA PRO A 532 -22.98 5.14 16.70
C PRO A 532 -23.34 3.73 16.20
N ARG A 533 -22.89 3.43 14.98
CA ARG A 533 -22.98 2.11 14.32
C ARG A 533 -21.68 1.87 13.56
N ARG A 534 -20.85 0.96 14.05
CA ARG A 534 -19.55 0.62 13.45
C ARG A 534 -19.42 -0.88 13.31
N ILE A 535 -18.87 -1.31 12.18
CA ILE A 535 -18.38 -2.67 11.98
C ILE A 535 -16.87 -2.58 11.77
N SER A 536 -16.13 -3.30 12.59
CA SER A 536 -14.66 -3.35 12.57
C SER A 536 -14.18 -4.78 12.35
N THR A 537 -13.09 -4.91 11.61
CA THR A 537 -12.35 -6.17 11.49
C THR A 537 -10.98 -6.00 12.13
N TYR A 538 -10.57 -7.04 12.85
CA TYR A 538 -9.27 -7.18 13.50
C TYR A 538 -8.59 -8.45 13.00
N ALA A 539 -7.26 -8.46 13.02
CA ALA A 539 -6.46 -9.60 12.60
C ALA A 539 -5.23 -9.77 13.51
N TRP A 540 -4.94 -11.01 13.89
CA TRP A 540 -3.80 -11.39 14.72
C TRP A 540 -3.15 -12.66 14.16
N PRO A 541 -1.88 -12.93 14.49
CA PRO A 541 -1.24 -14.20 14.13
C PRO A 541 -1.89 -15.35 14.91
N ASN A 542 -2.01 -16.51 14.29
CA ASN A 542 -2.41 -17.75 14.98
C ASN A 542 -1.17 -18.46 15.52
N TRP A 543 -0.76 -18.11 16.75
CA TRP A 543 0.44 -18.68 17.38
C TRP A 543 0.39 -20.17 17.61
N GLN A 544 -0.81 -20.73 17.73
CA GLN A 544 -0.99 -22.16 17.95
C GLN A 544 -0.91 -22.95 16.64
N HIS A 545 -1.04 -22.26 15.49
CA HIS A 545 -1.22 -22.88 14.17
C HIS A 545 -2.28 -23.97 14.14
N ALA A 546 -3.24 -23.88 15.07
CA ALA A 546 -4.24 -24.89 15.36
C ALA A 546 -5.64 -24.35 15.06
N GLU A 547 -6.62 -25.25 15.07
CA GLU A 547 -8.01 -24.83 15.01
C GLU A 547 -8.35 -23.94 16.21
N LEU A 548 -9.17 -22.92 15.94
CA LEU A 548 -9.58 -21.97 16.96
C LEU A 548 -10.33 -22.70 18.08
N THR A 549 -9.89 -22.51 19.32
CA THR A 549 -10.57 -23.04 20.51
C THR A 549 -11.40 -21.95 21.18
N SER A 550 -12.34 -22.34 22.03
CA SER A 550 -13.15 -21.38 22.81
C SER A 550 -12.29 -20.51 23.72
N GLU A 551 -11.26 -21.07 24.34
CA GLU A 551 -10.34 -20.38 25.25
C GLU A 551 -9.53 -19.33 24.49
N TYR A 552 -9.02 -19.68 23.29
CA TYR A 552 -8.24 -18.75 22.48
C TYR A 552 -9.13 -17.63 21.90
N ALA A 553 -10.34 -17.96 21.44
CA ALA A 553 -11.31 -16.97 21.03
C ALA A 553 -11.66 -15.98 22.17
N ARG A 554 -11.86 -16.48 23.41
CA ARG A 554 -12.06 -15.61 24.59
C ARG A 554 -10.86 -14.71 24.86
N SER A 555 -9.64 -15.25 24.80
CA SER A 555 -8.41 -14.46 24.98
C SER A 555 -8.30 -13.34 23.94
N THR A 556 -8.65 -13.62 22.69
CA THR A 556 -8.61 -12.65 21.59
C THR A 556 -9.61 -11.51 21.80
N ILE A 557 -10.82 -11.83 22.30
CA ILE A 557 -11.82 -10.81 22.66
C ILE A 557 -11.29 -9.91 23.78
N GLY A 558 -10.60 -10.48 24.77
CA GLY A 558 -9.96 -9.71 25.86
C GLY A 558 -8.89 -8.73 25.37
N ASN A 559 -8.22 -9.00 24.25
CA ASN A 559 -7.27 -8.05 23.66
C ASN A 559 -7.99 -6.80 23.10
N ILE A 560 -9.22 -6.95 22.59
CA ILE A 560 -10.00 -5.83 22.04
C ILE A 560 -10.64 -5.02 23.18
N PHE A 561 -11.18 -5.70 24.19
CA PHE A 561 -12.01 -5.10 25.24
C PHE A 561 -11.38 -5.26 26.63
N SER A 562 -11.06 -4.13 27.26
CA SER A 562 -10.43 -4.10 28.59
C SER A 562 -11.43 -4.03 29.76
N GLU A 563 -12.69 -3.62 29.52
CA GLU A 563 -13.80 -3.66 30.48
C GLU A 563 -15.03 -4.33 29.83
N ILE A 564 -15.36 -5.54 30.26
CA ILE A 564 -16.53 -6.30 29.79
C ILE A 564 -17.45 -6.52 30.99
N ASP A 565 -18.68 -6.02 30.92
CA ASP A 565 -19.63 -6.15 32.03
C ASP A 565 -20.12 -7.60 32.19
N TYR A 566 -20.33 -8.34 31.08
CA TYR A 566 -20.74 -9.75 31.10
C TYR A 566 -20.62 -10.44 29.72
N ILE A 567 -19.96 -11.61 29.62
CA ILE A 567 -20.01 -12.48 28.44
C ILE A 567 -20.97 -13.65 28.73
N ASP A 568 -22.16 -13.63 28.14
CA ASP A 568 -23.21 -14.65 28.35
C ASP A 568 -22.74 -16.05 27.93
N LYS A 569 -22.29 -16.19 26.68
CA LYS A 569 -21.93 -17.47 26.08
C LYS A 569 -21.14 -17.27 24.79
N LEU A 570 -20.02 -17.97 24.66
CA LEU A 570 -19.27 -18.06 23.40
C LEU A 570 -19.72 -19.34 22.67
N GLU A 571 -20.48 -19.19 21.59
CA GLU A 571 -21.10 -20.30 20.87
C GLU A 571 -20.33 -20.66 19.60
N PRO A 572 -19.96 -21.93 19.39
CA PRO A 572 -19.44 -22.38 18.10
C PRO A 572 -20.55 -22.32 17.05
N ARG A 573 -20.28 -21.70 15.90
CA ARG A 573 -21.17 -21.61 14.74
C ARG A 573 -20.38 -21.71 13.44
N GLU A 574 -21.07 -22.05 12.36
CA GLU A 574 -20.54 -21.86 11.02
C GLU A 574 -21.03 -20.50 10.50
N VAL A 575 -20.10 -19.61 10.13
CA VAL A 575 -20.42 -18.26 9.63
C VAL A 575 -19.64 -18.02 8.34
N GLY A 576 -20.35 -17.70 7.26
CA GLY A 576 -19.73 -17.48 5.95
C GLY A 576 -18.96 -18.70 5.40
N GLY A 577 -19.28 -19.91 5.87
CA GLY A 577 -18.62 -21.17 5.50
C GLY A 577 -17.37 -21.51 6.33
N TYR A 578 -17.12 -20.79 7.42
CA TYR A 578 -15.97 -21.03 8.31
C TYR A 578 -16.44 -21.38 9.74
N PRO A 579 -15.77 -22.32 10.43
CA PRO A 579 -15.93 -22.49 11.86
C PRO A 579 -15.55 -21.20 12.59
N ALA A 580 -16.45 -20.74 13.45
CA ALA A 580 -16.30 -19.49 14.17
C ALA A 580 -16.89 -19.58 15.58
N PHE A 581 -16.47 -18.67 16.44
CA PHE A 581 -17.09 -18.46 17.74
C PHE A 581 -17.82 -17.12 17.76
N VAL A 582 -19.06 -17.15 18.23
CA VAL A 582 -19.95 -16.00 18.24
C VAL A 582 -20.32 -15.65 19.68
N THR A 583 -20.26 -14.38 20.03
CA THR A 583 -20.73 -13.87 21.33
C THR A 583 -21.35 -12.49 21.20
N THR A 584 -22.21 -12.18 22.16
CA THR A 584 -22.85 -10.87 22.32
C THR A 584 -22.63 -10.40 23.75
N PHE A 585 -22.32 -9.13 23.95
CA PHE A 585 -22.22 -8.54 25.29
C PHE A 585 -22.40 -7.03 25.28
N THR A 586 -22.58 -6.45 26.46
CA THR A 586 -22.54 -5.00 26.71
C THR A 586 -21.25 -4.65 27.45
N GLY A 587 -20.63 -3.53 27.11
CA GLY A 587 -19.41 -3.08 27.78
C GLY A 587 -18.84 -1.79 27.20
N LYS A 588 -17.58 -1.50 27.50
CA LYS A 588 -16.88 -0.31 27.00
C LYS A 588 -15.67 -0.69 26.17
N LYS A 589 -15.54 -0.06 25.02
CA LYS A 589 -14.34 -0.16 24.18
C LYS A 589 -13.31 0.85 24.68
N ALA A 590 -12.08 0.42 24.85
CA ALA A 590 -10.98 1.34 25.12
C ALA A 590 -10.66 2.13 23.85
N ILE A 591 -10.69 3.46 23.95
CA ILE A 591 -10.58 4.39 22.83
C ILE A 591 -9.26 5.16 22.82
N GLY A 592 -8.51 5.14 23.92
CA GLY A 592 -7.23 5.85 24.04
C GLY A 592 -6.59 5.62 25.39
N GLN A 593 -5.58 6.44 25.71
CA GLN A 593 -4.99 6.53 27.04
C GLN A 593 -4.97 7.99 27.48
N ILE A 594 -5.41 8.23 28.72
CA ILE A 594 -5.34 9.53 29.38
C ILE A 594 -4.35 9.48 30.54
N ALA A 595 -3.67 10.58 30.83
CA ALA A 595 -2.87 10.68 32.05
C ALA A 595 -3.80 10.85 33.27
N ASN A 596 -3.59 10.04 34.31
CA ASN A 596 -4.22 10.29 35.60
C ASN A 596 -3.55 11.48 36.33
N ASP A 597 -4.08 11.85 37.49
CA ASP A 597 -3.57 12.96 38.32
C ASP A 597 -2.09 12.79 38.75
N GLU A 598 -1.53 11.58 38.64
CA GLU A 598 -0.14 11.24 38.94
C GLU A 598 0.75 11.18 37.68
N GLY A 599 0.22 11.52 36.50
CA GLY A 599 0.93 11.46 35.22
C GLY A 599 1.12 10.04 34.67
N LYS A 600 0.41 9.04 35.21
CA LYS A 600 0.43 7.66 34.74
C LYS A 600 -0.66 7.46 33.70
N ALA A 601 -0.32 6.81 32.58
CA ALA A 601 -1.29 6.46 31.55
C ALA A 601 -2.34 5.48 32.11
N VAL A 602 -3.61 5.86 31.96
CA VAL A 602 -4.80 5.09 32.29
C VAL A 602 -5.63 4.98 31.01
N THR A 603 -6.20 3.81 30.76
CA THR A 603 -7.04 3.57 29.57
C THR A 603 -8.28 4.45 29.60
N GLU A 604 -8.53 5.18 28.52
CA GLU A 604 -9.78 5.91 28.30
C GLU A 604 -10.80 4.97 27.65
N PHE A 605 -12.03 5.01 28.17
CA PHE A 605 -13.13 4.16 27.72
C PHE A 605 -14.20 4.99 27.01
N GLY A 606 -14.67 4.47 25.88
CA GLY A 606 -15.84 4.98 25.18
C GLY A 606 -17.14 4.74 25.95
N PRO A 607 -18.28 5.17 25.39
CA PRO A 607 -19.58 4.93 25.99
C PRO A 607 -19.88 3.43 26.12
N VAL A 608 -20.82 3.10 26.99
CA VAL A 608 -21.37 1.74 27.08
C VAL A 608 -22.15 1.43 25.81
N MET A 609 -21.79 0.35 25.15
CA MET A 609 -22.36 -0.09 23.88
C MET A 609 -22.68 -1.58 23.94
N LYS A 610 -23.53 -2.06 23.01
CA LYS A 610 -23.80 -3.48 22.80
C LYS A 610 -23.00 -3.98 21.59
N TYR A 611 -22.35 -5.12 21.75
CA TYR A 611 -21.43 -5.69 20.76
C TYR A 611 -21.89 -7.07 20.28
N GLN A 612 -21.73 -7.32 18.99
CA GLN A 612 -21.74 -8.67 18.42
C GLN A 612 -20.34 -8.96 17.88
N ILE A 613 -19.79 -10.12 18.22
CA ILE A 613 -18.46 -10.54 17.75
C ILE A 613 -18.56 -11.90 17.08
N VAL A 614 -17.85 -12.04 15.97
CA VAL A 614 -17.54 -13.32 15.34
C VAL A 614 -16.03 -13.47 15.20
N VAL A 615 -15.48 -14.51 15.82
CA VAL A 615 -14.04 -14.83 15.78
C VAL A 615 -13.82 -16.02 14.86
N TYR A 616 -12.91 -15.86 13.91
CA TYR A 616 -12.54 -16.86 12.91
C TYR A 616 -11.09 -17.30 13.11
N GLY A 617 -10.79 -18.56 12.84
CA GLY A 617 -9.43 -19.08 12.84
C GLY A 617 -9.03 -19.64 11.48
N SER A 618 -7.81 -19.33 11.06
CA SER A 618 -7.08 -20.01 9.99
C SER A 618 -5.75 -20.52 10.55
N VAL A 619 -5.02 -21.35 9.80
CA VAL A 619 -3.71 -21.87 10.26
C VAL A 619 -2.71 -20.73 10.54
N ASP A 620 -2.84 -19.61 9.85
CA ASP A 620 -1.88 -18.50 9.91
C ASP A 620 -2.38 -17.33 10.78
N LYS A 621 -3.68 -17.04 10.75
CA LYS A 621 -4.27 -15.85 11.40
C LYS A 621 -5.59 -16.13 12.10
N ILE A 622 -5.85 -15.33 13.12
CA ILE A 622 -7.14 -15.20 13.79
C ILE A 622 -7.75 -13.86 13.41
N TYR A 623 -9.05 -13.86 13.11
CA TYR A 623 -9.78 -12.66 12.75
C TYR A 623 -10.94 -12.44 13.71
N ALA A 624 -11.28 -11.19 14.02
CA ALA A 624 -12.51 -10.86 14.70
C ALA A 624 -13.27 -9.78 13.92
N ASN A 625 -14.53 -10.07 13.60
CA ASN A 625 -15.48 -9.08 13.13
C ASN A 625 -16.31 -8.62 14.33
N VAL A 626 -16.35 -7.32 14.56
CA VAL A 626 -16.99 -6.68 15.71
C VAL A 626 -18.00 -5.67 15.20
N PHE A 627 -19.25 -5.82 15.63
CA PHE A 627 -20.29 -4.81 15.47
C PHE A 627 -20.54 -4.12 16.79
N GLU A 628 -20.58 -2.79 16.78
CA GLU A 628 -20.88 -1.96 17.94
C GLU A 628 -22.03 -1.00 17.61
N THR A 629 -23.04 -0.96 18.49
CA THR A 629 -24.12 0.04 18.46
C THR A 629 -24.75 0.24 19.84
N THR A 630 -25.65 1.21 19.96
CA THR A 630 -26.38 1.44 21.21
C THR A 630 -27.38 0.29 21.47
N PRO A 631 -27.65 -0.08 22.73
CA PRO A 631 -28.50 -1.23 23.04
C PRO A 631 -29.91 -1.21 22.40
N ASP A 632 -30.48 -0.02 22.20
CA ASP A 632 -31.79 0.20 21.60
C ASP A 632 -31.85 -0.08 20.09
N LEU A 633 -30.74 0.11 19.37
CA LEU A 633 -30.67 -0.11 17.92
C LEU A 633 -30.14 -1.49 17.54
N PHE A 634 -29.72 -2.29 18.52
CA PHE A 634 -28.95 -3.50 18.28
C PHE A 634 -29.69 -4.53 17.41
N GLU A 635 -30.93 -4.88 17.75
CA GLU A 635 -31.67 -5.94 17.05
C GLU A 635 -31.98 -5.55 15.60
N GLU A 636 -32.36 -4.29 15.35
CA GLU A 636 -32.63 -3.77 14.00
C GLU A 636 -31.37 -3.82 13.12
N GLN A 637 -30.24 -3.42 13.69
CA GLN A 637 -29.00 -3.22 12.94
C GLN A 637 -28.14 -4.49 12.83
N LEU A 638 -28.38 -5.50 13.68
CA LEU A 638 -27.67 -6.77 13.69
C LEU A 638 -27.71 -7.47 12.32
N THR A 639 -28.82 -7.34 11.58
CA THR A 639 -28.98 -7.93 10.23
C THR A 639 -27.89 -7.45 9.26
N HIS A 640 -27.47 -6.19 9.36
CA HIS A 640 -26.37 -5.66 8.53
C HIS A 640 -25.03 -6.32 8.86
N PHE A 641 -24.78 -6.61 10.14
CA PHE A 641 -23.57 -7.28 10.59
C PHE A 641 -23.54 -8.76 10.22
N LEU A 642 -24.68 -9.46 10.33
CA LEU A 642 -24.76 -10.86 9.91
C LEU A 642 -24.46 -10.98 8.41
N LYS A 643 -25.05 -10.10 7.57
CA LYS A 643 -24.73 -10.05 6.14
C LYS A 643 -23.27 -9.69 5.86
N PHE A 644 -22.67 -8.81 6.66
CA PHE A 644 -21.23 -8.53 6.58
C PHE A 644 -20.40 -9.80 6.82
N CYS A 645 -20.72 -10.56 7.87
CA CYS A 645 -20.04 -11.81 8.21
C CYS A 645 -20.27 -12.92 7.17
N GLU A 646 -21.46 -13.03 6.58
CA GLU A 646 -21.74 -13.96 5.48
C GLU A 646 -20.89 -13.68 4.23
N ASN A 647 -20.50 -12.42 4.01
CA ASN A 647 -19.62 -11.99 2.91
C ASN A 647 -18.14 -11.95 3.31
N PHE A 648 -17.79 -12.30 4.54
CA PHE A 648 -16.41 -12.38 4.98
C PHE A 648 -15.70 -13.55 4.28
N ARG A 649 -14.52 -13.32 3.73
CA ARG A 649 -13.72 -14.35 3.06
C ARG A 649 -12.31 -14.35 3.61
N ILE A 650 -11.80 -15.54 3.92
CA ILE A 650 -10.40 -15.79 4.26
C ILE A 650 -9.74 -16.42 3.03
N ASN A 651 -8.63 -15.85 2.58
CA ASN A 651 -7.84 -16.29 1.43
C ASN A 651 -6.60 -17.00 1.95
N ILE A 652 -6.62 -18.33 2.00
CA ILE A 652 -5.49 -19.12 2.50
C ILE A 652 -4.36 -19.13 1.47
#